data_AF-A0A812P4A4-F1
#
_entry.id   AF-A0A812P4A4-F1
#
_cell.length_a   1.000
_cell.length_b   1.000
_cell.length_c   1.000
_cell.angle_alpha   90.00
_cell.angle_beta   90.00
_cell.angle_gamma   90.00
#
_symmetry.space_group_name_H-M   'P 1'
#
loop_
_entity.id
_entity.type
_entity.pdbx_description
1 polymer ?
#
loop_
_entity_poly.entity_id
_entity_poly.type
_entity_poly.pdbx_seq_one_letter_code
_entity_poly.pdbx_strand_id
1 'polypeptide(L)'
;MLRCVGLACYEIDAAIMRNAQSLVIHQDVSQLTLLVRFSLCTSDLCVVKGLFGLTDLENGSHACLLAATERVVRLFCCDDDDLVQHVRAVTELIDMDAASDEQLAGRLMRASGAFFPGAKQVLRDPTHATRRLLSRPFAAIPQIATIHSTLVTGLNAMPHTIQCSGVLGNVFSKHCSELDSHAVTGKRIKSLQMRHHRFDSAQKPACRMILYIKPVILTAIYAAVHRSLVLLAMMSDAADEVITLLRVLDTENFEMAEISLEIDSMLSRLKYLFLQEHVWDCGYTAYILEELKQPTAFLVRGQPKTLGGVPSRALLQECLGVMKTFVYLCSETVVAEFPVIDICSAFRIFDLSIKGRDRGAETAEHLPDTRDCAARLCQAFDVPLEPLLHEFWDHRRIAMHHAISHDCGSFAAWREAVYKTSARSGTADRHPSDHLRELLIRLGAWGGGTTSGVERQFAQKRTHITADRKTMDVELQRLEMKIVSDFDRCGPEDCGEQAFVKKRREQTHSAATLENREKIRQQALEDVEESMLVDQRVQAELHFQAAKQHKNKIQAYLDDAVLEDDVDPEMLPVIEDYLDRRSQVDRERTTRTARKHTLMATAPPAIGRRLVFVDNECLPLANPAGHSLTAAMHAAEFWVVPDPASPPVEVLWTAGLQGGCVVNAEYVQGRGIAFVYDCAIKTRRKIYICDRFVSAEPGLADVLTRSLAKSSSQWRVLSSWDEFAEASDRCCGPQIASHKRRWLEVVALTTPE
;
A
#
# COMPACT_ATOMS: atom_id res chain seq x y z
N MET A 1 22.85 -21.57 22.43
CA MET A 1 23.67 -20.85 21.44
C MET A 1 22.87 -19.74 20.76
N LEU A 2 21.81 -20.05 20.00
CA LEU A 2 20.95 -19.04 19.35
C LEU A 2 20.51 -17.90 20.27
N ARG A 3 19.99 -18.24 21.46
CA ARG A 3 19.55 -17.25 22.46
C ARG A 3 20.67 -16.32 22.94
N CYS A 4 21.85 -16.85 23.22
CA CYS A 4 22.99 -16.05 23.68
C CYS A 4 23.49 -15.11 22.58
N VAL A 5 23.58 -15.59 21.34
CA VAL A 5 24.04 -14.77 20.20
C VAL A 5 23.02 -13.70 19.87
N GLY A 6 21.73 -14.05 19.76
CA GLY A 6 20.67 -13.10 19.45
C GLY A 6 20.54 -12.01 20.52
N LEU A 7 20.62 -12.36 21.80
CA LEU A 7 20.62 -11.39 22.90
C LEU A 7 21.85 -10.48 22.86
N ALA A 8 23.05 -11.03 22.60
CA ALA A 8 24.25 -10.22 22.46
C ALA A 8 24.15 -9.22 21.29
N CYS A 9 23.56 -9.61 20.15
CA CYS A 9 23.30 -8.70 19.05
C CYS A 9 22.34 -7.56 19.46
N TYR A 10 21.31 -7.86 20.27
CA TYR A 10 20.43 -6.83 20.82
C TYR A 10 21.13 -5.93 21.84
N GLU A 11 21.99 -6.47 22.70
CA GLU A 11 22.75 -5.70 23.69
C GLU A 11 23.71 -4.69 23.02
N ILE A 12 24.35 -5.08 21.92
CA ILE A 12 25.19 -4.18 21.10
C ILE A 12 24.35 -3.03 20.55
N ASP A 13 23.22 -3.32 19.92
CA ASP A 13 22.33 -2.30 19.38
C ASP A 13 21.78 -1.39 20.49
N ALA A 14 21.39 -1.95 21.65
CA ALA A 14 20.89 -1.19 22.80
C ALA A 14 21.97 -0.28 23.41
N ALA A 15 23.24 -0.71 23.42
CA ALA A 15 24.35 0.13 23.87
C ALA A 15 24.56 1.34 22.96
N ILE A 16 24.42 1.17 21.64
CA ILE A 16 24.49 2.27 20.67
C ILE A 16 23.26 3.17 20.79
N MET A 17 22.06 2.58 20.95
CA MET A 17 20.79 3.29 21.07
C MET A 17 20.79 4.32 22.21
N ARG A 18 21.52 4.08 23.31
CA ARG A 18 21.67 5.04 24.43
C ARG A 18 22.33 6.36 24.04
N ASN A 19 23.08 6.39 22.94
CA ASN A 19 23.75 7.57 22.41
C ASN A 19 23.07 8.12 21.15
N ALA A 20 21.90 7.60 20.79
CA ALA A 20 21.14 8.07 19.64
C ALA A 20 20.67 9.51 19.88
N GLN A 21 20.80 10.34 18.84
CA GLN A 21 20.32 11.72 18.86
C GLN A 21 19.09 11.90 17.95
N SER A 22 18.96 11.06 16.92
CA SER A 22 17.78 10.96 16.08
C SER A 22 17.53 9.50 15.74
N LEU A 23 16.25 9.11 15.74
CA LEU A 23 15.80 7.75 15.50
C LEU A 23 14.57 7.75 14.57
N VAL A 24 14.59 6.82 13.63
CA VAL A 24 13.50 6.52 12.70
C VAL A 24 13.04 5.09 12.90
N ILE A 25 11.73 4.88 12.92
CA ILE A 25 11.10 3.57 13.02
C ILE A 25 10.47 3.21 11.68
N HIS A 26 10.76 2.01 11.18
CA HIS A 26 10.11 1.43 10.00
C HIS A 26 9.29 0.22 10.43
N GLN A 27 8.02 0.16 10.06
CA GLN A 27 7.16 -0.97 10.40
C GLN A 27 6.21 -1.35 9.27
N ASP A 28 5.92 -2.64 9.18
CA ASP A 28 4.98 -3.22 8.22
C ASP A 28 4.35 -4.49 8.84
N VAL A 29 3.17 -4.86 8.34
CA VAL A 29 2.35 -5.96 8.84
C VAL A 29 2.15 -6.99 7.74
N SER A 30 2.60 -8.22 8.00
CA SER A 30 2.38 -9.34 7.08
C SER A 30 1.79 -10.53 7.82
N GLN A 31 0.63 -11.02 7.37
CA GLN A 31 -0.05 -12.19 7.95
C GLN A 31 -0.28 -12.07 9.48
N LEU A 32 -0.66 -10.87 9.95
CA LEU A 32 -0.81 -10.54 11.38
C LEU A 32 0.49 -10.64 12.19
N THR A 33 1.66 -10.67 11.57
CA THR A 33 2.93 -10.41 12.26
C THR A 33 3.34 -8.96 11.97
N LEU A 34 3.62 -8.20 13.03
CA LEU A 34 4.29 -6.91 12.97
C LEU A 34 5.80 -7.11 13.02
N LEU A 35 6.53 -6.41 12.14
CA LEU A 35 7.99 -6.32 12.20
C LEU A 35 8.38 -4.84 12.29
N VAL A 36 9.31 -4.53 13.19
CA VAL A 36 9.76 -3.17 13.46
C VAL A 36 11.29 -3.10 13.34
N ARG A 37 11.77 -2.22 12.46
CA ARG A 37 13.19 -1.88 12.25
C ARG A 37 13.47 -0.45 12.69
N PHE A 38 14.74 -0.13 12.82
CA PHE A 38 15.18 1.23 13.10
C PHE A 38 16.36 1.68 12.26
N SER A 39 16.45 2.99 12.08
CA SER A 39 17.62 3.72 11.62
C SER A 39 17.91 4.83 12.61
N LEU A 40 19.11 4.89 13.14
CA LEU A 40 19.51 5.90 14.12
C LEU A 40 20.80 6.60 13.70
N CYS A 41 21.01 7.79 14.24
CA CYS A 41 22.27 8.51 14.13
C CYS A 41 22.69 9.06 15.50
N THR A 42 23.96 8.91 15.83
CA THR A 42 24.57 9.35 17.08
C THR A 42 25.23 10.73 16.93
N SER A 43 25.67 11.34 18.04
CA SER A 43 26.32 12.66 18.07
C SER A 43 27.63 12.75 17.25
N ASP A 44 28.29 11.62 17.01
CA ASP A 44 29.48 11.46 16.18
C ASP A 44 29.15 11.19 14.70
N LEU A 45 27.89 11.39 14.28
CA LEU A 45 27.42 11.17 12.91
C LEU A 45 27.62 9.71 12.44
N CYS A 46 27.52 8.77 13.38
CA CYS A 46 27.51 7.34 13.09
C CYS A 46 26.07 6.88 12.86
N VAL A 47 25.81 6.32 11.67
CA VAL A 47 24.49 5.81 11.30
C VAL A 47 24.46 4.30 11.53
N VAL A 48 23.44 3.85 12.27
CA VAL A 48 23.23 2.43 12.56
C VAL A 48 21.80 2.04 12.21
N LYS A 49 21.67 0.90 11.54
CA LYS A 49 20.39 0.32 11.14
C LYS A 49 20.26 -1.07 11.72
N GLY A 50 19.10 -1.38 12.26
CA GLY A 50 18.89 -2.63 12.99
C GLY A 50 17.44 -3.04 13.10
N LEU A 51 17.22 -4.12 13.85
CA LEU A 51 15.92 -4.70 14.09
C LEU A 51 15.51 -4.40 15.53
N PHE A 52 14.37 -3.75 15.75
CA PHE A 52 13.76 -3.68 17.08
C PHE A 52 13.19 -5.05 17.46
N GLY A 53 12.43 -5.67 16.55
CA GLY A 53 11.91 -7.01 16.75
C GLY A 53 10.69 -7.32 15.90
N LEU A 54 10.05 -8.43 16.24
CA LEU A 54 8.80 -8.87 15.64
C LEU A 54 7.84 -9.38 16.72
N THR A 55 6.55 -9.24 16.47
CA THR A 55 5.50 -9.77 17.34
C THR A 55 4.26 -10.13 16.52
N ASP A 56 3.49 -11.10 16.99
CA ASP A 56 2.20 -11.41 16.40
C ASP A 56 1.12 -10.45 16.92
N LEU A 57 0.13 -10.20 16.07
CA LEU A 57 -1.02 -9.35 16.29
C LEU A 57 -2.29 -10.21 16.40
N GLU A 58 -3.17 -9.83 17.31
CA GLU A 58 -4.50 -10.45 17.41
C GLU A 58 -5.36 -10.13 16.18
N ASN A 59 -5.24 -8.91 15.66
CA ASN A 59 -5.91 -8.42 14.46
C ASN A 59 -5.18 -7.20 13.89
N GLY A 60 -5.53 -6.79 12.67
CA GLY A 60 -4.92 -5.64 11.99
C GLY A 60 -5.48 -4.26 12.39
N SER A 61 -6.08 -4.11 13.57
CA SER A 61 -6.58 -2.81 14.02
C SER A 61 -5.45 -1.89 14.50
N HIS A 62 -5.63 -0.58 14.34
CA HIS A 62 -4.68 0.42 14.85
C HIS A 62 -4.38 0.28 16.35
N ALA A 63 -5.37 -0.12 17.18
CA ALA A 63 -5.17 -0.33 18.61
C ALA A 63 -4.22 -1.51 18.91
N CYS A 64 -4.35 -2.61 18.18
CA CYS A 64 -3.42 -3.74 18.29
C CYS A 64 -2.02 -3.36 17.80
N LEU A 65 -1.92 -2.58 16.71
CA LEU A 65 -0.64 -2.07 16.22
C LEU A 65 0.08 -1.20 17.24
N LEU A 66 -0.65 -0.27 17.88
CA LEU A 66 -0.09 0.58 18.95
C LEU A 66 0.53 -0.24 20.08
N ALA A 67 -0.25 -1.16 20.64
CA ALA A 67 0.20 -2.01 21.74
C ALA A 67 1.36 -2.93 21.34
N ALA A 68 1.36 -3.40 20.09
CA ALA A 68 2.41 -4.26 19.56
C ALA A 68 3.73 -3.52 19.35
N THR A 69 3.70 -2.31 18.79
CA THR A 69 4.90 -1.47 18.62
C THR A 69 5.51 -1.11 19.97
N GLU A 70 4.71 -0.70 20.96
CA GLU A 70 5.19 -0.44 22.32
C GLU A 70 5.85 -1.69 22.93
N ARG A 71 5.21 -2.85 22.78
CA ARG A 71 5.76 -4.12 23.29
C ARG A 71 7.12 -4.45 22.67
N VAL A 72 7.25 -4.30 21.35
CA VAL A 72 8.50 -4.58 20.63
C VAL A 72 9.63 -3.66 21.10
N VAL A 73 9.34 -2.38 21.32
CA VAL A 73 10.32 -1.41 21.85
C VAL A 73 10.75 -1.77 23.27
N ARG A 74 9.80 -2.09 24.16
CA ARG A 74 10.11 -2.49 25.55
C ARG A 74 10.96 -3.77 25.60
N LEU A 75 10.63 -4.76 24.78
CA LEU A 75 11.40 -6.01 24.66
C LEU A 75 12.82 -5.77 24.15
N PHE A 76 13.01 -4.86 23.20
CA PHE A 76 14.34 -4.46 22.76
C PHE A 76 15.14 -3.82 23.89
N CYS A 77 14.51 -2.94 24.67
CA CYS A 77 15.13 -2.28 25.80
C CYS A 77 15.34 -3.20 27.01
N CYS A 78 14.94 -4.47 26.94
CA CYS A 78 14.94 -5.39 28.09
C CYS A 78 14.22 -4.80 29.32
N ASP A 79 13.13 -4.05 29.07
CA ASP A 79 12.37 -3.31 30.08
C ASP A 79 13.20 -2.28 30.89
N ASP A 80 14.34 -1.81 30.37
CA ASP A 80 15.08 -0.65 30.87
C ASP A 80 14.27 0.63 30.60
N ASP A 81 13.57 1.11 31.64
CA ASP A 81 12.68 2.27 31.54
C ASP A 81 13.40 3.54 31.08
N ASP A 82 14.68 3.74 31.45
CA ASP A 82 15.46 4.90 31.03
C ASP A 82 15.74 4.85 29.52
N LEU A 83 16.12 3.67 29.02
CA LEU A 83 16.31 3.46 27.58
C LEU A 83 14.99 3.57 26.81
N VAL A 84 13.87 3.08 27.37
CA VAL A 84 12.54 3.25 26.77
C VAL A 84 12.20 4.74 26.67
N GLN A 85 12.37 5.52 27.74
CA GLN A 85 12.11 6.97 27.69
C GLN A 85 13.02 7.67 26.69
N HIS A 86 14.29 7.28 26.62
CA HIS A 86 15.23 7.81 25.64
C HIS A 86 14.76 7.54 24.21
N VAL A 87 14.43 6.28 23.86
CA VAL A 87 13.89 5.89 22.55
C VAL A 87 12.63 6.68 22.21
N ARG A 88 11.71 6.87 23.17
CA ARG A 88 10.49 7.65 23.00
C ARG A 88 10.78 9.12 22.68
N ALA A 89 11.81 9.69 23.29
CA ALA A 89 12.19 11.09 23.12
C ALA A 89 12.91 11.34 21.79
N VAL A 90 13.81 10.44 21.36
CA VAL A 90 14.64 10.63 20.16
C VAL A 90 14.00 10.10 18.87
N THR A 91 12.84 9.44 18.95
CA THR A 91 12.09 9.01 17.76
C THR A 91 11.45 10.22 17.08
N GLU A 92 11.91 10.55 15.88
CA GLU A 92 11.46 11.73 15.13
C GLU A 92 10.63 11.38 13.88
N LEU A 93 10.80 10.18 13.31
CA LEU A 93 10.10 9.76 12.09
C LEU A 93 9.53 8.34 12.24
N ILE A 94 8.28 8.16 11.84
CA ILE A 94 7.61 6.85 11.82
C ILE A 94 7.21 6.55 10.38
N ASP A 95 7.86 5.55 9.78
CA ASP A 95 7.62 5.08 8.42
C ASP A 95 6.74 3.82 8.42
N MET A 96 5.63 3.88 7.68
CA MET A 96 4.59 2.84 7.65
C MET A 96 3.97 2.71 6.25
N ASP A 97 3.32 1.58 5.96
CA ASP A 97 2.52 1.47 4.74
C ASP A 97 1.36 2.48 4.78
N ALA A 98 0.90 2.88 3.59
CA ALA A 98 -0.22 3.78 3.40
C ALA A 98 -1.59 3.17 3.79
N ALA A 99 -1.61 1.95 4.35
CA ALA A 99 -2.80 1.31 4.87
C ALA A 99 -3.48 2.18 5.96
N SER A 100 -4.80 2.25 5.92
CA SER A 100 -5.55 3.24 6.72
C SER A 100 -5.49 3.03 8.24
N ASP A 101 -5.33 1.79 8.72
CA ASP A 101 -5.15 1.50 10.16
C ASP A 101 -3.71 1.76 10.60
N GLU A 102 -2.72 1.47 9.75
CA GLU A 102 -1.30 1.76 9.99
C GLU A 102 -1.04 3.26 10.08
N GLN A 103 -1.52 4.02 9.09
CA GLN A 103 -1.41 5.48 9.09
C GLN A 103 -2.17 6.12 10.27
N LEU A 104 -3.23 5.49 10.77
CA LEU A 104 -3.92 5.95 11.98
C LEU A 104 -3.09 5.65 13.23
N ALA A 105 -2.52 4.44 13.33
CA ALA A 105 -1.66 4.04 14.43
C ALA A 105 -0.45 4.97 14.57
N GLY A 106 0.29 5.23 13.48
CA GLY A 106 1.44 6.15 13.51
C GLY A 106 1.07 7.55 14.01
N ARG A 107 -0.09 8.08 13.60
CA ARG A 107 -0.56 9.40 14.08
C ARG A 107 -0.95 9.38 15.56
N LEU A 108 -1.57 8.29 16.03
CA LEU A 108 -1.90 8.13 17.44
C LEU A 108 -0.64 7.95 18.30
N MET A 109 0.44 7.35 17.77
CA MET A 109 1.72 7.27 18.48
C MET A 109 2.37 8.64 18.67
N ARG A 110 2.15 9.57 17.74
CA ARG A 110 2.69 10.94 17.77
C ARG A 110 1.89 11.92 18.64
N ALA A 111 0.63 11.60 18.96
CA ALA A 111 -0.23 12.52 19.69
C ALA A 111 0.37 12.95 21.06
N SER A 112 0.02 14.15 21.53
CA SER A 112 0.51 14.63 22.83
C SER A 112 0.17 13.64 23.96
N GLY A 113 1.17 13.24 24.73
CA GLY A 113 1.05 12.22 25.79
C GLY A 113 1.06 10.76 25.30
N ALA A 114 1.22 10.52 23.99
CA ALA A 114 1.32 9.17 23.43
C ALA A 114 2.74 8.59 23.52
N PHE A 115 3.00 7.48 22.84
CA PHE A 115 4.24 6.73 22.99
C PHE A 115 5.45 7.44 22.35
N PHE A 116 5.31 8.09 21.19
CA PHE A 116 6.38 8.84 20.50
C PHE A 116 6.02 10.33 20.38
N PRO A 117 5.96 11.08 21.49
CA PRO A 117 5.54 12.48 21.46
C PRO A 117 6.55 13.39 20.73
N GLY A 118 7.81 12.96 20.58
CA GLY A 118 8.85 13.67 19.84
C GLY A 118 8.79 13.49 18.31
N ALA A 119 7.93 12.59 17.81
CA ALA A 119 7.83 12.33 16.39
C ALA A 119 7.37 13.59 15.64
N LYS A 120 8.12 13.97 14.62
CA LYS A 120 7.87 15.13 13.75
C LYS A 120 6.97 14.76 12.57
N GLN A 121 7.12 13.54 12.04
CA GLN A 121 6.39 13.12 10.84
C GLN A 121 6.03 11.63 10.84
N VAL A 122 4.89 11.29 10.21
CA VAL A 122 4.52 9.92 9.83
C VAL A 122 4.67 9.80 8.32
N LEU A 123 5.71 9.12 7.88
CA LEU A 123 6.03 8.95 6.47
C LEU A 123 5.17 7.82 5.89
N ARG A 124 4.72 8.02 4.65
CA ARG A 124 4.18 6.94 3.83
C ARG A 124 5.34 6.37 3.04
N ASP A 125 5.52 5.05 3.07
CA ASP A 125 6.65 4.41 2.38
C ASP A 125 6.80 4.94 0.93
N PRO A 126 7.94 5.57 0.62
CA PRO A 126 8.20 6.15 -0.69
C PRO A 126 8.24 5.08 -1.78
N THR A 127 8.60 3.83 -1.46
CA THR A 127 8.58 2.72 -2.41
C THR A 127 7.16 2.43 -2.90
N HIS A 128 6.18 2.36 -1.99
CA HIS A 128 4.76 2.27 -2.36
C HIS A 128 4.27 3.52 -3.11
N ALA A 129 4.75 4.70 -2.77
CA ALA A 129 4.42 5.94 -3.48
C ALA A 129 4.92 5.90 -4.93
N THR A 130 6.15 5.46 -5.18
CA THR A 130 6.71 5.29 -6.53
C THR A 130 5.95 4.26 -7.36
N ARG A 131 5.44 3.17 -6.75
CA ARG A 131 4.59 2.20 -7.46
C ARG A 131 3.32 2.86 -8.06
N ARG A 132 2.80 3.91 -7.41
CA ARG A 132 1.60 4.62 -7.87
C ARG A 132 1.84 5.50 -9.10
N LEU A 133 3.10 5.91 -9.35
CA LEU A 133 3.50 6.62 -10.56
C LEU A 133 3.24 5.80 -11.84
N LEU A 134 3.22 4.47 -11.75
CA LEU A 134 2.81 3.59 -12.85
C LEU A 134 1.35 3.16 -12.73
N SER A 135 0.92 2.72 -11.54
CA SER A 135 -0.39 2.08 -11.41
C SER A 135 -1.57 3.02 -11.65
N ARG A 136 -1.45 4.29 -11.26
CA ARG A 136 -2.55 5.26 -11.40
C ARG A 136 -2.70 5.74 -12.83
N PRO A 137 -1.66 6.23 -13.53
CA PRO A 137 -1.81 6.59 -14.94
C PRO A 137 -2.25 5.41 -15.81
N PHE A 138 -1.72 4.20 -15.54
CA PHE A 138 -2.09 3.00 -16.31
C PHE A 138 -3.57 2.62 -16.16
N ALA A 139 -4.17 2.89 -14.99
CA ALA A 139 -5.58 2.65 -14.76
C ALA A 139 -6.48 3.78 -15.29
N ALA A 140 -6.02 5.04 -15.19
CA ALA A 140 -6.77 6.23 -15.56
C ALA A 140 -6.90 6.39 -17.09
N ILE A 141 -5.83 6.12 -17.84
CA ILE A 141 -5.80 6.28 -19.31
C ILE A 141 -6.46 5.06 -19.98
N PRO A 142 -7.64 5.19 -20.63
CA PRO A 142 -8.41 4.03 -21.11
C PRO A 142 -7.65 3.15 -22.11
N GLN A 143 -6.86 3.75 -23.00
CA GLN A 143 -6.07 3.03 -24.01
C GLN A 143 -4.99 2.17 -23.32
N ILE A 144 -4.29 2.74 -22.33
CA ILE A 144 -3.26 2.04 -21.55
C ILE A 144 -3.90 0.95 -20.69
N ALA A 145 -4.99 1.26 -19.98
CA ALA A 145 -5.71 0.30 -19.15
C ALA A 145 -6.19 -0.91 -19.96
N THR A 146 -6.69 -0.67 -21.18
CA THR A 146 -7.14 -1.72 -22.09
C THR A 146 -5.97 -2.59 -22.56
N ILE A 147 -4.85 -1.99 -22.96
CA ILE A 147 -3.66 -2.75 -23.39
C ILE A 147 -3.06 -3.54 -22.21
N HIS A 148 -2.89 -2.90 -21.07
CA HIS A 148 -2.30 -3.50 -19.88
C HIS A 148 -3.15 -4.65 -19.34
N SER A 149 -4.48 -4.52 -19.35
CA SER A 149 -5.40 -5.63 -18.99
C SER A 149 -5.42 -6.73 -20.05
N THR A 150 -5.43 -6.38 -21.33
CA THR A 150 -5.52 -7.39 -22.42
C THR A 150 -4.24 -8.19 -22.58
N LEU A 151 -3.08 -7.54 -22.52
CA LEU A 151 -1.80 -8.14 -22.85
C LEU A 151 -0.98 -8.60 -21.64
N VAL A 152 -1.14 -7.96 -20.48
CA VAL A 152 -0.24 -8.18 -19.34
C VAL A 152 -0.95 -8.75 -18.12
N THR A 153 -2.03 -8.13 -17.65
CA THR A 153 -2.61 -8.41 -16.31
C THR A 153 -3.91 -9.21 -16.29
N GLY A 154 -4.63 -9.29 -17.40
CA GLY A 154 -5.88 -10.03 -17.48
C GLY A 154 -5.68 -11.55 -17.34
N LEU A 155 -6.73 -12.25 -16.92
CA LEU A 155 -6.69 -13.71 -16.76
C LEU A 155 -6.40 -14.46 -18.08
N ASN A 156 -6.70 -13.83 -19.22
CA ASN A 156 -6.41 -14.36 -20.55
C ASN A 156 -5.13 -13.77 -21.17
N ALA A 157 -4.40 -12.92 -20.42
CA ALA A 157 -3.19 -12.28 -20.90
C ALA A 157 -2.04 -13.28 -21.05
N MET A 158 -1.15 -13.02 -22.01
CA MET A 158 -0.04 -13.92 -22.37
C MET A 158 0.85 -14.33 -21.18
N PRO A 159 1.22 -13.44 -20.23
CA PRO A 159 2.01 -13.82 -19.06
C PRO A 159 1.31 -14.87 -18.20
N HIS A 160 0.03 -14.67 -17.90
CA HIS A 160 -0.76 -15.61 -17.10
C HIS A 160 -0.95 -16.94 -17.85
N THR A 161 -1.32 -16.89 -19.13
CA THR A 161 -1.59 -18.09 -19.94
C THR A 161 -0.32 -18.94 -20.14
N ILE A 162 0.84 -18.32 -20.38
CA ILE A 162 2.14 -19.03 -20.51
C ILE A 162 2.59 -19.58 -19.14
N GLN A 163 2.39 -18.83 -18.06
CA GLN A 163 2.85 -19.24 -16.72
C GLN A 163 1.98 -20.36 -16.12
N CYS A 164 0.69 -20.40 -16.45
CA CYS A 164 -0.24 -21.41 -15.97
C CYS A 164 -0.37 -22.63 -16.90
N SER A 165 0.24 -22.62 -18.09
CA SER A 165 0.20 -23.72 -19.06
C SER A 165 1.60 -24.27 -19.34
N GLY A 166 1.86 -25.50 -18.89
CA GLY A 166 3.12 -26.19 -19.19
C GLY A 166 3.36 -26.38 -20.69
N VAL A 167 2.28 -26.51 -21.49
CA VAL A 167 2.36 -26.64 -22.95
C VAL A 167 2.79 -25.34 -23.60
N LEU A 168 2.14 -24.21 -23.25
CA LEU A 168 2.49 -22.90 -23.81
C LEU A 168 3.84 -22.39 -23.29
N GLY A 169 4.21 -22.72 -22.04
CA GLY A 169 5.55 -22.49 -21.50
C GLY A 169 6.64 -23.20 -22.30
N ASN A 170 6.42 -24.47 -22.67
CA ASN A 170 7.37 -25.23 -23.48
C ASN A 170 7.46 -24.72 -24.93
N VAL A 171 6.33 -24.33 -25.54
CA VAL A 171 6.29 -23.72 -26.87
C VAL A 171 7.01 -22.38 -26.89
N PHE A 172 6.74 -21.52 -25.91
CA PHE A 172 7.42 -20.23 -25.74
C PHE A 172 8.92 -20.41 -25.53
N SER A 173 9.33 -21.31 -24.62
CA SER A 173 10.74 -21.60 -24.35
C SER A 173 11.47 -22.14 -25.58
N LYS A 174 10.81 -23.00 -26.37
CA LYS A 174 11.34 -23.51 -27.64
C LYS A 174 11.58 -22.37 -28.64
N HIS A 175 10.59 -21.52 -28.87
CA HIS A 175 10.75 -20.36 -29.76
C HIS A 175 11.82 -19.38 -29.27
N CYS A 176 11.96 -19.18 -27.96
CA CYS A 176 13.06 -18.39 -27.39
C CYS A 176 14.43 -19.03 -27.63
N SER A 177 14.53 -20.37 -27.59
CA SER A 177 15.79 -21.09 -27.79
C SER A 177 16.26 -21.14 -29.26
N GLU A 178 15.34 -20.99 -30.21
CA GLU A 178 15.58 -21.02 -31.65
C GLU A 178 15.98 -19.65 -32.24
N LEU A 179 16.08 -18.59 -31.41
CA LEU A 179 16.53 -17.26 -31.84
C LEU A 179 18.05 -17.20 -32.02
N ASP A 180 18.55 -17.62 -33.19
CA ASP A 180 19.94 -17.45 -33.61
C ASP A 180 20.12 -16.12 -34.36
N SER A 181 20.30 -15.01 -33.61
CA SER A 181 20.76 -13.65 -34.04
C SER A 181 20.02 -12.46 -33.38
N HIS A 182 19.77 -12.48 -32.07
CA HIS A 182 19.13 -11.36 -31.36
C HIS A 182 20.05 -10.64 -30.37
N ALA A 183 19.70 -9.39 -30.04
CA ALA A 183 20.41 -8.54 -29.07
C ALA A 183 20.47 -9.13 -27.65
N VAL A 184 19.62 -10.12 -27.33
CA VAL A 184 19.56 -10.82 -26.04
C VAL A 184 19.40 -12.33 -26.28
N THR A 185 20.19 -13.16 -25.59
CA THR A 185 20.09 -14.63 -25.69
C THR A 185 18.79 -15.16 -25.07
N GLY A 186 18.04 -15.99 -25.82
CA GLY A 186 16.81 -16.63 -25.36
C GLY A 186 16.99 -18.00 -24.70
N LYS A 187 18.21 -18.56 -24.71
CA LYS A 187 18.50 -19.96 -24.30
C LYS A 187 18.12 -20.31 -22.85
N ARG A 188 18.00 -19.32 -21.97
CA ARG A 188 17.66 -19.50 -20.54
C ARG A 188 16.24 -19.04 -20.18
N ILE A 189 15.46 -18.55 -21.15
CA ILE A 189 14.13 -17.99 -20.89
C ILE A 189 13.07 -19.08 -21.04
N LYS A 190 12.33 -19.28 -19.95
CA LYS A 190 11.26 -20.29 -19.86
C LYS A 190 9.87 -19.69 -19.67
N SER A 191 9.77 -18.43 -19.28
CA SER A 191 8.49 -17.72 -19.07
C SER A 191 8.67 -16.20 -19.03
N LEU A 192 7.54 -15.49 -19.11
CA LEU A 192 7.47 -14.03 -19.00
C LEU A 192 7.56 -13.54 -17.54
N GLN A 193 7.40 -14.43 -16.55
CA GLN A 193 7.51 -14.18 -15.10
C GLN A 193 6.63 -13.03 -14.57
N MET A 194 5.42 -13.34 -14.12
CA MET A 194 4.49 -12.39 -13.49
C MET A 194 4.12 -12.82 -12.06
N ARG A 195 3.91 -11.85 -11.16
CA ARG A 195 3.36 -12.06 -9.81
C ARG A 195 2.17 -11.12 -9.56
N HIS A 196 0.94 -11.57 -9.81
CA HIS A 196 -0.28 -10.76 -9.77
C HIS A 196 -0.50 -9.88 -8.52
N HIS A 197 0.10 -10.22 -7.36
CA HIS A 197 -0.03 -9.43 -6.13
C HIS A 197 0.86 -8.16 -6.09
N ARG A 198 1.70 -7.92 -7.10
CA ARG A 198 2.60 -6.76 -7.21
C ARG A 198 2.45 -6.09 -8.59
N PHE A 199 1.98 -4.85 -8.64
CA PHE A 199 1.73 -4.15 -9.92
C PHE A 199 3.03 -3.94 -10.73
N ASP A 200 4.14 -3.64 -10.06
CA ASP A 200 5.49 -3.52 -10.62
C ASP A 200 6.02 -4.83 -11.24
N SER A 201 5.51 -5.98 -10.80
CA SER A 201 5.83 -7.27 -11.44
C SER A 201 5.25 -7.41 -12.85
N ALA A 202 4.40 -6.47 -13.30
CA ALA A 202 3.88 -6.40 -14.66
C ALA A 202 4.88 -5.76 -15.63
N GLN A 203 5.89 -5.02 -15.13
CA GLN A 203 6.95 -4.43 -15.97
C GLN A 203 7.79 -5.52 -16.64
N LYS A 204 8.27 -6.50 -15.86
CA LYS A 204 9.10 -7.61 -16.38
C LYS A 204 8.42 -8.42 -17.50
N PRO A 205 7.16 -8.87 -17.37
CA PRO A 205 6.46 -9.54 -18.45
C PRO A 205 6.19 -8.61 -19.64
N ALA A 206 5.86 -7.32 -19.42
CA ALA A 206 5.73 -6.36 -20.52
C ALA A 206 7.05 -6.19 -21.31
N CYS A 207 8.18 -5.99 -20.62
CA CYS A 207 9.50 -5.87 -21.23
C CYS A 207 9.93 -7.16 -21.94
N ARG A 208 9.70 -8.33 -21.33
CA ARG A 208 10.00 -9.62 -21.97
C ARG A 208 9.11 -9.89 -23.18
N MET A 209 7.86 -9.42 -23.17
CA MET A 209 6.98 -9.49 -24.34
C MET A 209 7.56 -8.71 -25.52
N ILE A 210 8.22 -7.57 -25.27
CA ILE A 210 8.89 -6.79 -26.31
C ILE A 210 10.26 -7.38 -26.70
N LEU A 211 11.09 -7.81 -25.75
CA LEU A 211 12.42 -8.37 -26.04
C LEU A 211 12.34 -9.68 -26.83
N TYR A 212 11.36 -10.52 -26.51
CA TYR A 212 11.10 -11.80 -27.19
C TYR A 212 9.89 -11.70 -28.12
N ILE A 213 9.70 -10.54 -28.78
CA ILE A 213 8.53 -10.26 -29.59
C ILE A 213 8.25 -11.35 -30.62
N LYS A 214 9.26 -11.87 -31.35
CA LYS A 214 9.06 -12.96 -32.31
C LYS A 214 8.49 -14.24 -31.65
N PRO A 215 9.09 -14.80 -30.59
CA PRO A 215 8.48 -15.89 -29.80
C PRO A 215 7.10 -15.55 -29.23
N VAL A 216 6.91 -14.35 -28.69
CA VAL A 216 5.66 -13.88 -28.08
C VAL A 216 4.58 -13.77 -29.14
N ILE A 217 4.91 -13.25 -30.31
CA ILE A 217 4.07 -13.13 -31.51
C ILE A 217 3.76 -14.52 -32.04
N LEU A 218 4.71 -15.44 -32.20
CA LEU A 218 4.40 -16.82 -32.62
C LEU A 218 3.43 -17.50 -31.63
N THR A 219 3.56 -17.19 -30.34
CA THR A 219 2.66 -17.67 -29.28
C THR A 219 1.33 -16.88 -29.25
N ALA A 220 1.32 -15.60 -29.60
CA ALA A 220 0.17 -14.69 -29.66
C ALA A 220 -0.48 -14.63 -31.05
N ILE A 221 0.06 -15.27 -32.08
CA ILE A 221 -0.58 -15.49 -33.39
C ILE A 221 -1.67 -16.55 -33.24
N TYR A 222 -1.62 -17.32 -32.15
CA TYR A 222 -2.75 -18.03 -31.59
C TYR A 222 -3.86 -17.09 -31.05
N ALA A 223 -3.56 -15.82 -30.73
CA ALA A 223 -4.44 -14.80 -30.11
C ALA A 223 -4.06 -13.33 -30.52
N ALA A 224 -4.34 -12.97 -31.78
CA ALA A 224 -3.82 -11.83 -32.56
C ALA A 224 -3.79 -10.40 -31.94
N VAL A 225 -2.74 -9.58 -32.19
CA VAL A 225 -2.78 -8.08 -32.13
C VAL A 225 -1.61 -7.36 -32.90
N HIS A 226 -1.86 -6.18 -33.52
CA HIS A 226 -0.85 -5.26 -34.10
C HIS A 226 -0.75 -3.88 -33.39
N ARG A 227 -1.86 -3.16 -33.21
CA ARG A 227 -1.87 -1.77 -32.67
C ARG A 227 -1.30 -1.66 -31.26
N SER A 228 -1.52 -2.68 -30.44
CA SER A 228 -1.09 -2.69 -29.05
C SER A 228 0.42 -2.82 -28.86
N LEU A 229 1.21 -3.14 -29.90
CA LEU A 229 2.65 -3.37 -29.75
C LEU A 229 3.47 -2.07 -29.67
N VAL A 230 3.12 -1.05 -30.46
CA VAL A 230 3.85 0.24 -30.44
C VAL A 230 3.62 0.97 -29.12
N LEU A 231 2.36 1.10 -28.70
CA LEU A 231 2.04 1.74 -27.43
C LEU A 231 2.57 0.92 -26.23
N LEU A 232 2.58 -0.42 -26.30
CA LEU A 232 3.22 -1.25 -25.26
C LEU A 232 4.72 -1.02 -25.17
N ALA A 233 5.41 -0.81 -26.30
CA ALA A 233 6.83 -0.50 -26.30
C ALA A 233 7.10 0.87 -25.64
N MET A 234 6.31 1.89 -25.96
CA MET A 234 6.39 3.19 -25.29
C MET A 234 6.09 3.11 -23.79
N MET A 235 5.08 2.35 -23.39
CA MET A 235 4.78 2.07 -21.98
C MET A 235 5.96 1.35 -21.30
N SER A 236 6.64 0.46 -22.01
CA SER A 236 7.82 -0.24 -21.50
C SER A 236 9.00 0.72 -21.32
N ASP A 237 9.16 1.68 -22.23
CA ASP A 237 10.17 2.75 -22.09
C ASP A 237 9.89 3.62 -20.88
N ALA A 238 8.65 4.08 -20.69
CA ALA A 238 8.24 4.85 -19.51
C ALA A 238 8.42 4.05 -18.20
N ALA A 239 8.03 2.77 -18.19
CA ALA A 239 8.17 1.90 -17.02
C ALA A 239 9.63 1.69 -16.62
N ASP A 240 10.56 1.62 -17.57
CA ASP A 240 12.00 1.47 -17.28
C ASP A 240 12.61 2.74 -16.66
N GLU A 241 12.08 3.92 -16.97
CA GLU A 241 12.50 5.17 -16.31
C GLU A 241 11.99 5.24 -14.86
N VAL A 242 10.73 4.89 -14.64
CA VAL A 242 10.13 4.90 -13.28
C VAL A 242 10.72 3.80 -12.40
N ILE A 243 10.99 2.60 -12.93
CA ILE A 243 11.59 1.52 -12.14
C ILE A 243 13.03 1.86 -11.72
N THR A 244 13.72 2.73 -12.44
CA THR A 244 15.04 3.20 -12.05
C THR A 244 14.96 4.02 -10.77
N LEU A 245 13.98 4.94 -10.66
CA LEU A 245 13.71 5.65 -9.40
C LEU A 245 13.27 4.69 -8.29
N LEU A 246 12.38 3.73 -8.60
CA LEU A 246 11.95 2.72 -7.64
C LEU A 246 13.13 1.94 -7.06
N ARG A 247 14.10 1.53 -7.89
CA ARG A 247 15.27 0.79 -7.42
C ARG A 247 16.19 1.62 -6.54
N VAL A 248 16.24 2.94 -6.71
CA VAL A 248 16.97 3.82 -5.78
C VAL A 248 16.27 3.81 -4.43
N LEU A 249 14.95 4.03 -4.42
CA LEU A 249 14.13 4.13 -3.21
C LEU A 249 13.89 2.79 -2.51
N ASP A 250 13.98 1.66 -3.22
CA ASP A 250 13.84 0.29 -2.69
C ASP A 250 15.12 -0.23 -2.02
N THR A 251 16.03 0.67 -1.64
CA THR A 251 17.23 0.36 -0.86
C THR A 251 17.18 1.11 0.47
N GLU A 252 17.55 0.45 1.56
CA GLU A 252 17.73 1.17 2.83
C GLU A 252 18.93 2.13 2.79
N ASN A 253 19.68 2.25 1.69
CA ASN A 253 20.90 3.06 1.62
C ASN A 253 20.73 4.35 0.79
N PHE A 254 19.53 4.67 0.29
CA PHE A 254 19.35 5.93 -0.42
C PHE A 254 19.50 7.14 0.52
N GLU A 255 20.03 8.23 0.00
CA GLU A 255 20.17 9.48 0.75
C GLU A 255 18.94 10.38 0.54
N MET A 256 18.36 10.89 1.64
CA MET A 256 17.19 11.78 1.59
C MET A 256 17.45 13.05 0.77
N ALA A 257 18.69 13.55 0.80
CA ALA A 257 19.10 14.72 0.03
C ALA A 257 18.97 14.53 -1.50
N GLU A 258 19.12 13.30 -1.99
CA GLU A 258 19.18 13.00 -3.44
C GLU A 258 17.80 12.70 -4.05
N ILE A 259 16.78 12.42 -3.23
CA ILE A 259 15.44 12.02 -3.71
C ILE A 259 14.87 13.04 -4.69
N SER A 260 14.92 14.33 -4.34
CA SER A 260 14.38 15.40 -5.18
C SER A 260 15.06 15.44 -6.55
N LEU A 261 16.37 15.22 -6.59
CA LEU A 261 17.13 15.18 -7.83
C LEU A 261 16.81 13.94 -8.67
N GLU A 262 16.70 12.77 -8.05
CA GLU A 262 16.36 11.53 -8.76
C GLU A 262 14.95 11.58 -9.37
N ILE A 263 14.01 12.23 -8.69
CA ILE A 263 12.67 12.53 -9.22
C ILE A 263 12.75 13.48 -10.41
N ASP A 264 13.45 14.61 -10.28
CA ASP A 264 13.61 15.59 -11.37
C ASP A 264 14.31 14.94 -12.59
N SER A 265 15.31 14.11 -12.33
CA SER A 265 16.04 13.36 -13.36
C SER A 265 15.15 12.35 -14.07
N MET A 266 14.28 11.64 -13.35
CA MET A 266 13.30 10.72 -13.94
C MET A 266 12.29 11.46 -14.82
N LEU A 267 11.74 12.58 -14.34
CA LEU A 267 10.81 13.40 -15.13
C LEU A 267 11.51 14.01 -16.37
N SER A 268 12.77 14.44 -16.24
CA SER A 268 13.56 14.97 -17.35
C SER A 268 13.77 13.92 -18.45
N ARG A 269 14.00 12.65 -18.07
CA ARG A 269 14.10 11.54 -19.04
C ARG A 269 12.75 11.22 -19.70
N LEU A 270 11.64 11.27 -18.96
CA LEU A 270 10.30 11.12 -19.55
C LEU A 270 9.98 12.26 -20.52
N LYS A 271 10.33 13.50 -20.17
CA LYS A 271 10.22 14.67 -21.06
C LYS A 271 11.01 14.47 -22.34
N TYR A 272 12.29 14.09 -22.23
CA TYR A 272 13.16 13.83 -23.36
C TYR A 272 12.55 12.78 -24.32
N LEU A 273 12.05 11.67 -23.77
CA LEU A 273 11.45 10.61 -24.56
C LEU A 273 10.15 11.05 -25.26
N PHE A 274 9.20 11.63 -24.52
CA PHE A 274 7.82 11.77 -25.02
C PHE A 274 7.41 13.20 -25.40
N LEU A 275 7.89 14.22 -24.69
CA LEU A 275 7.54 15.61 -25.02
C LEU A 275 8.47 16.15 -26.13
N GLN A 276 9.75 15.77 -26.09
CA GLN A 276 10.74 16.10 -27.13
C GLN A 276 10.80 15.05 -28.26
N GLU A 277 9.95 14.03 -28.18
CA GLU A 277 9.77 13.00 -29.22
C GLU A 277 11.02 12.16 -29.53
N HIS A 278 11.98 12.03 -28.61
CA HIS A 278 13.17 11.18 -28.81
C HIS A 278 12.93 9.68 -28.58
N VAL A 279 11.72 9.28 -28.21
CA VAL A 279 11.34 7.86 -28.03
C VAL A 279 11.50 7.04 -29.32
N TRP A 280 11.54 7.68 -30.50
CA TRP A 280 11.72 7.00 -31.77
C TRP A 280 13.13 6.45 -31.99
N ASP A 281 14.12 7.07 -31.35
CA ASP A 281 15.54 6.84 -31.65
C ASP A 281 16.22 5.91 -30.63
N CYS A 282 15.53 5.55 -29.54
CA CYS A 282 16.09 4.73 -28.47
C CYS A 282 15.08 3.77 -27.83
N GLY A 283 15.59 2.86 -26.99
CA GLY A 283 14.77 2.01 -26.14
C GLY A 283 13.97 0.91 -26.86
N TYR A 284 12.89 0.48 -26.21
CA TYR A 284 11.98 -0.56 -26.69
C TYR A 284 11.17 -0.09 -27.90
N THR A 285 10.84 1.21 -27.96
CA THR A 285 10.09 1.79 -29.07
C THR A 285 10.92 1.80 -30.36
N ALA A 286 12.18 2.26 -30.34
CA ALA A 286 13.05 2.16 -31.52
C ALA A 286 13.23 0.72 -31.98
N TYR A 287 13.42 -0.20 -31.02
CA TYR A 287 13.55 -1.63 -31.32
C TYR A 287 12.30 -2.20 -32.01
N ILE A 288 11.09 -1.93 -31.50
CA ILE A 288 9.87 -2.48 -32.11
C ILE A 288 9.61 -1.87 -33.48
N LEU A 289 9.97 -0.59 -33.69
CA LEU A 289 9.84 0.05 -34.99
C LEU A 289 10.79 -0.56 -36.01
N GLU A 290 12.01 -0.93 -35.62
CA GLU A 290 12.96 -1.65 -36.48
C GLU A 290 12.45 -3.06 -36.81
N GLU A 291 11.97 -3.81 -35.82
CA GLU A 291 11.41 -5.15 -36.03
C GLU A 291 10.16 -5.11 -36.94
N LEU A 292 9.31 -4.10 -36.80
CA LEU A 292 8.12 -3.92 -37.65
C LEU A 292 8.46 -3.56 -39.10
N LYS A 293 9.69 -3.10 -39.41
CA LYS A 293 10.12 -2.90 -40.81
C LYS A 293 10.23 -4.21 -41.58
N GLN A 294 10.44 -5.34 -40.88
CA GLN A 294 10.54 -6.66 -41.49
C GLN A 294 9.16 -7.35 -41.48
N PRO A 295 8.44 -7.38 -42.62
CA PRO A 295 7.16 -8.08 -42.68
C PRO A 295 7.37 -9.58 -42.46
N THR A 296 6.86 -10.08 -41.34
CA THR A 296 6.83 -11.49 -40.99
C THR A 296 5.48 -12.05 -41.38
N ALA A 297 5.45 -12.94 -42.38
CA ALA A 297 4.25 -13.65 -42.79
C ALA A 297 4.02 -14.89 -41.92
N PHE A 298 2.76 -15.17 -41.59
CA PHE A 298 2.35 -16.37 -40.84
C PHE A 298 0.92 -16.76 -41.19
N LEU A 299 0.53 -17.99 -40.87
CA LEU A 299 -0.81 -18.51 -41.12
C LEU A 299 -1.67 -18.46 -39.86
N VAL A 300 -2.82 -17.79 -39.92
CA VAL A 300 -3.86 -17.83 -38.87
C VAL A 300 -5.05 -18.58 -39.41
N ARG A 301 -5.36 -19.76 -38.84
CA ARG A 301 -6.46 -20.64 -39.31
C ARG A 301 -6.37 -20.95 -40.82
N GLY A 302 -5.14 -21.17 -41.31
CA GLY A 302 -4.87 -21.45 -42.73
C GLY A 302 -4.90 -20.22 -43.65
N GLN A 303 -5.20 -19.03 -43.13
CA GLN A 303 -5.16 -17.78 -43.89
C GLN A 303 -3.84 -17.05 -43.68
N PRO A 304 -3.13 -16.62 -44.75
CA PRO A 304 -1.91 -15.85 -44.62
C PRO A 304 -2.22 -14.46 -44.04
N LYS A 305 -1.52 -14.11 -42.98
CA LYS A 305 -1.47 -12.78 -42.38
C LYS A 305 -0.03 -12.32 -42.31
N THR A 306 0.16 -11.01 -42.29
CA THR A 306 1.48 -10.39 -42.26
C THR A 306 1.54 -9.45 -41.08
N LEU A 307 2.55 -9.62 -40.21
CA LEU A 307 2.91 -8.66 -39.17
C LEU A 307 4.11 -7.86 -39.62
N GLY A 308 4.08 -6.56 -39.39
CA GLY A 308 5.07 -5.63 -39.92
C GLY A 308 4.56 -4.88 -41.15
N GLY A 309 5.36 -3.91 -41.59
CA GLY A 309 4.96 -2.77 -42.39
C GLY A 309 5.18 -1.48 -41.57
N VAL A 310 5.65 -0.43 -42.24
CA VAL A 310 5.93 0.87 -41.60
C VAL A 310 4.63 1.38 -40.95
N PRO A 311 4.59 1.55 -39.61
CA PRO A 311 3.42 2.11 -38.94
C PRO A 311 3.07 3.49 -39.53
N SER A 312 1.78 3.79 -39.68
CA SER A 312 1.39 5.08 -40.24
C SER A 312 1.80 6.22 -39.31
N ARG A 313 2.21 7.36 -39.88
CA ARG A 313 2.57 8.55 -39.10
C ARG A 313 1.42 9.01 -38.18
N ALA A 314 0.18 8.86 -38.64
CA ALA A 314 -1.00 9.16 -37.83
C ALA A 314 -1.11 8.25 -36.59
N LEU A 315 -0.84 6.94 -36.73
CA LEU A 315 -0.83 6.00 -35.60
C LEU A 315 0.28 6.33 -34.59
N LEU A 316 1.47 6.68 -35.09
CA LEU A 316 2.61 7.05 -34.25
C LEU A 316 2.31 8.31 -33.43
N GLN A 317 1.75 9.33 -34.07
CA GLN A 317 1.35 10.58 -33.42
C GLN A 317 0.21 10.37 -32.40
N GLU A 318 -0.76 9.49 -32.70
CA GLU A 318 -1.80 9.11 -31.75
C GLU A 318 -1.22 8.41 -30.50
N CYS A 319 -0.27 7.47 -30.68
CA CYS A 319 0.39 6.80 -29.55
C CYS A 319 1.25 7.78 -28.74
N LEU A 320 1.94 8.71 -29.40
CA LEU A 320 2.74 9.73 -28.74
C LEU A 320 1.86 10.67 -27.91
N GLY A 321 0.72 11.13 -28.45
CA GLY A 321 -0.24 11.96 -27.71
C GLY A 321 -0.71 11.30 -26.41
N VAL A 322 -0.98 9.98 -26.43
CA VAL A 322 -1.29 9.21 -25.21
C VAL A 322 -0.14 9.25 -24.20
N MET A 323 1.11 9.16 -24.66
CA MET A 323 2.28 9.21 -23.77
C MET A 323 2.56 10.62 -23.25
N LYS A 324 2.26 11.69 -24.00
CA LYS A 324 2.29 13.07 -23.48
C LYS A 324 1.30 13.24 -22.32
N THR A 325 0.08 12.70 -22.45
CA THR A 325 -0.89 12.63 -21.33
C THR A 325 -0.36 11.82 -20.14
N PHE A 326 0.35 10.72 -20.38
CA PHE A 326 1.00 9.95 -19.31
C PHE A 326 2.03 10.80 -18.56
N VAL A 327 2.89 11.56 -19.25
CA VAL A 327 3.90 12.42 -18.61
C VAL A 327 3.23 13.48 -17.72
N TYR A 328 2.14 14.09 -18.19
CA TYR A 328 1.38 15.05 -17.38
C TYR A 328 0.74 14.42 -16.14
N LEU A 329 0.06 13.28 -16.26
CA LEU A 329 -0.51 12.60 -15.08
C LEU A 329 0.59 12.11 -14.12
N CYS A 330 1.75 11.70 -14.66
CA CYS A 330 2.91 11.31 -13.85
C CYS A 330 3.44 12.50 -13.05
N SER A 331 3.58 13.69 -13.65
CA SER A 331 4.03 14.89 -12.94
C SER A 331 3.04 15.33 -11.86
N GLU A 332 1.73 15.28 -12.12
CA GLU A 332 0.71 15.54 -11.09
C GLU A 332 0.78 14.55 -9.92
N THR A 333 1.04 13.28 -10.21
CA THR A 333 1.22 12.25 -9.18
C THR A 333 2.52 12.47 -8.41
N VAL A 334 3.59 12.93 -9.05
CA VAL A 334 4.84 13.30 -8.35
C VAL A 334 4.59 14.44 -7.37
N VAL A 335 3.91 15.51 -7.78
CA VAL A 335 3.58 16.64 -6.88
C VAL A 335 2.72 16.16 -5.70
N ALA A 336 1.79 15.24 -5.95
CA ALA A 336 0.92 14.68 -4.92
C ALA A 336 1.63 13.72 -3.98
N GLU A 337 2.58 12.89 -4.44
CA GLU A 337 3.24 11.88 -3.60
C GLU A 337 4.54 12.38 -2.96
N PHE A 338 5.25 13.32 -3.61
CA PHE A 338 6.55 13.87 -3.19
C PHE A 338 6.52 15.40 -3.19
N PRO A 339 5.72 16.02 -2.30
CA PRO A 339 5.58 17.48 -2.27
C PRO A 339 6.90 18.16 -1.88
N VAL A 340 7.23 19.26 -2.56
CA VAL A 340 8.48 20.02 -2.32
C VAL A 340 8.49 20.70 -0.94
N ILE A 341 7.29 21.01 -0.42
CA ILE A 341 7.06 21.62 0.89
C ILE A 341 7.23 20.64 2.07
N ASP A 342 7.53 19.37 1.81
CA ASP A 342 7.73 18.37 2.86
C ASP A 342 9.09 18.52 3.55
N ILE A 343 9.19 18.10 4.83
CA ILE A 343 10.44 18.13 5.61
C ILE A 343 11.50 17.27 4.92
N CYS A 344 11.12 16.07 4.46
CA CYS A 344 12.02 15.17 3.74
C CYS A 344 12.61 15.83 2.48
N SER A 345 11.77 16.54 1.71
CA SER A 345 12.21 17.27 0.51
C SER A 345 13.19 18.41 0.82
N ALA A 346 13.12 19.00 2.02
CA ALA A 346 13.98 20.11 2.43
C ALA A 346 15.45 19.71 2.61
N PHE A 347 15.73 18.43 2.89
CA PHE A 347 17.11 17.92 2.99
C PHE A 347 17.90 17.99 1.68
N ARG A 348 17.26 18.33 0.54
CA ARG A 348 17.93 18.55 -0.76
C ARG A 348 19.05 19.60 -0.73
N ILE A 349 19.08 20.49 0.27
CA ILE A 349 20.18 21.46 0.44
C ILE A 349 21.54 20.79 0.66
N PHE A 350 21.54 19.53 1.12
CA PHE A 350 22.76 18.77 1.37
C PHE A 350 23.22 17.94 0.18
N ASP A 351 22.52 17.94 -0.96
CA ASP A 351 22.89 17.17 -2.14
C ASP A 351 24.22 17.67 -2.76
N LEU A 352 25.18 16.75 -2.88
CA LEU A 352 26.51 16.96 -3.49
C LEU A 352 26.77 16.00 -4.67
N SER A 353 25.74 15.27 -5.11
CA SER A 353 25.84 14.21 -6.11
C SER A 353 26.31 14.73 -7.48
N ILE A 354 26.95 13.85 -8.26
CA ILE A 354 27.50 14.16 -9.59
C ILE A 354 26.42 14.75 -10.52
N LYS A 355 25.21 14.18 -10.45
CA LYS A 355 24.04 14.62 -11.22
C LYS A 355 23.61 16.05 -10.86
N GLY A 356 23.82 16.49 -9.61
CA GLY A 356 23.59 17.86 -9.17
C GLY A 356 24.70 18.82 -9.63
N ARG A 357 25.92 18.31 -9.88
CA ARG A 357 27.08 19.07 -10.36
C ARG A 357 27.01 19.40 -11.86
N ASP A 358 26.35 18.57 -12.66
CA ASP A 358 26.14 18.79 -14.10
C ASP A 358 25.04 19.84 -14.44
N ARG A 359 24.40 20.48 -13.43
CA ARG A 359 23.44 21.60 -13.59
C ARG A 359 24.02 22.87 -14.24
N GLY A 360 25.23 22.80 -14.79
CA GLY A 360 25.94 23.93 -15.38
C GLY A 360 26.90 24.55 -14.38
N ALA A 361 28.16 24.67 -14.82
CA ALA A 361 29.13 25.55 -14.18
C ALA A 361 28.64 27.00 -14.31
N GLU A 362 28.13 27.60 -13.22
CA GLU A 362 28.34 29.01 -12.85
C GLU A 362 27.53 29.37 -11.59
N THR A 363 28.26 29.76 -10.54
CA THR A 363 27.84 30.43 -9.30
C THR A 363 27.07 29.62 -8.24
N ALA A 364 27.71 29.47 -7.08
CA ALA A 364 27.19 28.90 -5.84
C ALA A 364 26.05 29.73 -5.18
N GLU A 365 25.52 30.75 -5.86
CA GLU A 365 24.50 31.68 -5.37
C GLU A 365 23.07 31.30 -5.79
N HIS A 366 22.86 30.27 -6.62
CA HIS A 366 21.53 29.94 -7.20
C HIS A 366 21.12 28.48 -7.01
N LEU A 367 21.00 28.02 -5.76
CA LEU A 367 19.91 27.12 -5.41
C LEU A 367 18.76 28.05 -5.00
N PRO A 368 17.75 28.29 -5.85
CA PRO A 368 16.73 29.33 -5.65
C PRO A 368 15.98 29.23 -4.31
N ASP A 369 16.07 28.07 -3.65
CA ASP A 369 15.27 27.73 -2.48
C ASP A 369 16.13 27.28 -1.27
N THR A 370 17.45 27.50 -1.24
CA THR A 370 18.31 27.02 -0.11
C THR A 370 17.83 27.60 1.21
N ARG A 371 17.52 28.90 1.23
CA ARG A 371 17.05 29.58 2.44
C ARG A 371 15.71 29.02 2.90
N ASP A 372 14.78 28.77 1.99
CA ASP A 372 13.45 28.25 2.33
C ASP A 372 13.51 26.80 2.82
N CYS A 373 14.35 25.98 2.20
CA CYS A 373 14.61 24.63 2.68
C CYS A 373 15.31 24.62 4.05
N ALA A 374 16.31 25.49 4.25
CA ALA A 374 16.96 25.65 5.54
C ALA A 374 15.98 26.16 6.61
N ALA A 375 15.15 27.17 6.29
CA ALA A 375 14.13 27.71 7.17
C ALA A 375 13.11 26.64 7.58
N ARG A 376 12.69 25.79 6.64
CA ARG A 376 11.77 24.68 6.90
C ARG A 376 12.39 23.62 7.83
N LEU A 377 13.66 23.28 7.65
CA LEU A 377 14.38 22.38 8.57
C LEU A 377 14.55 23.02 9.95
N CYS A 378 14.93 24.30 9.99
CA CYS A 378 15.08 25.09 11.21
C CYS A 378 13.79 25.15 12.02
N GLN A 379 12.66 25.41 11.37
CA GLN A 379 11.34 25.43 11.98
C GLN A 379 10.98 24.05 12.56
N ALA A 380 11.09 22.99 11.75
CA ALA A 380 10.73 21.63 12.18
C ALA A 380 11.57 21.11 13.37
N PHE A 381 12.85 21.49 13.42
CA PHE A 381 13.82 20.97 14.38
C PHE A 381 14.24 21.97 15.47
N ASP A 382 13.64 23.16 15.50
CA ASP A 382 13.95 24.23 16.47
C ASP A 382 15.44 24.67 16.44
N VAL A 383 15.98 24.81 15.22
CA VAL A 383 17.37 25.22 14.97
C VAL A 383 17.41 26.67 14.47
N PRO A 384 18.22 27.58 15.05
CA PRO A 384 18.40 28.93 14.54
C PRO A 384 18.88 29.01 13.08
N LEU A 385 18.13 29.72 12.23
CA LEU A 385 18.38 29.81 10.78
C LEU A 385 19.69 30.52 10.42
N GLU A 386 19.94 31.71 10.97
CA GLU A 386 21.11 32.51 10.58
C GLU A 386 22.44 31.85 10.99
N PRO A 387 22.59 31.31 12.22
CA PRO A 387 23.76 30.50 12.57
C PRO A 387 23.93 29.29 11.65
N LEU A 388 22.85 28.54 11.37
CA LEU A 388 22.92 27.39 10.48
C LEU A 388 23.43 27.76 9.09
N LEU A 389 22.91 28.82 8.47
CA LEU A 389 23.33 29.23 7.13
C LEU A 389 24.81 29.61 7.10
N HIS A 390 25.31 30.27 8.16
CA HIS A 390 26.72 30.58 8.28
C HIS A 390 27.58 29.30 8.29
N GLU A 391 27.25 28.35 9.18
CA GLU A 391 27.95 27.07 9.29
C GLU A 391 27.86 26.25 8.00
N PHE A 392 26.69 26.22 7.36
CA PHE A 392 26.45 25.53 6.09
C PHE A 392 27.40 26.01 5.00
N TRP A 393 27.49 27.33 4.78
CA TRP A 393 28.34 27.88 3.73
C TRP A 393 29.83 27.71 4.01
N ASP A 394 30.22 27.76 5.28
CA ASP A 394 31.59 27.52 5.72
C ASP A 394 32.06 26.09 5.41
N HIS A 395 31.20 25.10 5.66
CA HIS A 395 31.53 23.68 5.48
C HIS A 395 31.30 23.15 4.06
N ARG A 396 30.39 23.78 3.28
CA ARG A 396 29.96 23.28 1.97
C ARG A 396 31.12 23.05 1.01
N ARG A 397 32.10 23.97 0.95
CA ARG A 397 33.24 23.85 0.03
C ARG A 397 34.11 22.64 0.34
N ILE A 398 34.30 22.36 1.64
CA ILE A 398 35.07 21.21 2.12
C ILE A 398 34.34 19.93 1.77
N ALA A 399 33.02 19.88 2.02
CA ALA A 399 32.18 18.73 1.70
C ALA A 399 32.17 18.46 0.19
N MET A 400 31.97 19.48 -0.65
CA MET A 400 32.04 19.35 -2.12
C MET A 400 33.39 18.81 -2.58
N HIS A 401 34.49 19.36 -2.08
CA HIS A 401 35.83 18.87 -2.44
C HIS A 401 35.99 17.39 -2.06
N HIS A 402 35.54 17.00 -0.86
CA HIS A 402 35.60 15.62 -0.41
C HIS A 402 34.78 14.67 -1.30
N ALA A 403 33.54 15.04 -1.62
CA ALA A 403 32.65 14.27 -2.50
C ALA A 403 33.27 14.05 -3.88
N ILE A 404 33.95 15.06 -4.45
CA ILE A 404 34.62 14.96 -5.75
C ILE A 404 35.86 14.08 -5.64
N SER A 405 36.70 14.30 -4.63
CA SER A 405 38.00 13.61 -4.52
C SER A 405 37.89 12.13 -4.15
N HIS A 406 36.83 11.72 -3.45
CA HIS A 406 36.68 10.37 -2.91
C HIS A 406 35.49 9.58 -3.49
N ASP A 407 34.75 10.17 -4.44
CA ASP A 407 33.55 9.58 -5.06
C ASP A 407 32.59 8.98 -4.02
N CYS A 408 32.25 9.78 -3.01
CA CYS A 408 31.40 9.37 -1.89
C CYS A 408 30.06 10.10 -1.89
N GLY A 409 29.05 9.48 -1.26
CA GLY A 409 27.72 10.07 -1.08
C GLY A 409 27.73 11.37 -0.28
N SER A 410 26.63 12.12 -0.38
CA SER A 410 26.52 13.49 0.14
C SER A 410 26.67 13.50 1.67
N PHE A 411 26.00 12.59 2.38
CA PHE A 411 26.13 12.49 3.85
C PHE A 411 27.56 12.21 4.30
N ALA A 412 28.26 11.28 3.65
CA ALA A 412 29.64 10.93 3.98
C ALA A 412 30.59 12.13 3.78
N ALA A 413 30.37 12.90 2.73
CA ALA A 413 31.14 14.11 2.44
C ALA A 413 30.91 15.23 3.47
N TRP A 414 29.66 15.48 3.87
CA TRP A 414 29.33 16.45 4.92
C TRP A 414 29.86 16.05 6.28
N ARG A 415 29.73 14.76 6.64
CA ARG A 415 30.32 14.21 7.87
C ARG A 415 31.82 14.45 7.93
N GLU A 416 32.52 14.17 6.83
CA GLU A 416 33.97 14.38 6.77
C GLU A 416 34.35 15.86 6.85
N ALA A 417 33.56 16.75 6.24
CA ALA A 417 33.79 18.19 6.34
C ALA A 417 33.73 18.66 7.80
N VAL A 418 32.69 18.28 8.54
CA VAL A 418 32.53 18.59 9.96
C VAL A 418 33.62 17.92 10.81
N TYR A 419 33.98 16.68 10.51
CA TYR A 419 35.06 16.00 11.23
C TYR A 419 36.41 16.73 11.07
N LYS A 420 36.75 17.15 9.85
CA LYS A 420 38.00 17.88 9.57
C LYS A 420 38.08 19.24 10.27
N THR A 421 36.98 19.98 10.30
CA THR A 421 36.92 21.30 10.94
C THR A 421 36.86 21.21 12.46
N SER A 422 36.24 20.15 13.01
CA SER A 422 36.13 19.93 14.46
C SER A 422 37.30 19.17 15.11
N ALA A 423 38.21 18.58 14.32
CA ALA A 423 39.31 17.74 14.84
C ALA A 423 40.33 18.48 15.73
N ARG A 424 40.44 19.81 15.63
CA ARG A 424 41.36 20.63 16.44
C ARG A 424 40.61 21.81 17.05
N SER A 425 40.78 22.06 18.35
CA SER A 425 40.07 23.12 19.07
C SER A 425 40.16 24.49 18.39
N GLY A 426 41.36 24.94 18.01
CA GLY A 426 41.53 26.23 17.34
C GLY A 426 40.97 26.30 15.90
N THR A 427 40.67 25.17 15.28
CA THR A 427 39.95 25.10 13.99
C THR A 427 38.44 25.07 14.23
N ALA A 428 37.99 24.32 15.24
CA ALA A 428 36.59 24.26 15.65
C ALA A 428 36.05 25.64 16.07
N ASP A 429 36.85 26.43 16.81
CA ASP A 429 36.46 27.79 17.22
C ASP A 429 36.28 28.75 16.03
N ARG A 430 36.95 28.47 14.90
CA ARG A 430 36.88 29.29 13.66
C ARG A 430 35.82 28.81 12.69
N HIS A 431 35.41 27.54 12.82
CA HIS A 431 34.50 26.84 11.94
C HIS A 431 33.45 26.11 12.80
N PRO A 432 32.57 26.84 13.52
CA PRO A 432 31.53 26.24 14.33
C PRO A 432 30.61 25.37 13.45
N SER A 433 30.10 24.28 14.00
CA SER A 433 29.29 23.31 13.25
C SER A 433 28.15 22.72 14.08
N ASP A 434 27.76 23.36 15.18
CA ASP A 434 26.82 22.80 16.14
C ASP A 434 25.42 22.65 15.53
N HIS A 435 24.93 23.72 14.87
CA HIS A 435 23.63 23.76 14.21
C HIS A 435 23.61 22.89 12.95
N LEU A 436 24.70 22.90 12.19
CA LEU A 436 24.87 22.06 11.01
C LEU A 436 24.89 20.57 11.39
N ARG A 437 25.65 20.21 12.43
CA ARG A 437 25.73 18.84 12.95
C ARG A 437 24.36 18.36 13.40
N GLU A 438 23.58 19.23 14.02
CA GLU A 438 22.23 18.91 14.45
C GLU A 438 21.32 18.46 13.28
N LEU A 439 21.40 19.13 12.13
CA LEU A 439 20.68 18.70 10.92
C LEU A 439 21.32 17.48 10.24
N LEU A 440 22.65 17.35 10.25
CA LEU A 440 23.34 16.20 9.68
C LEU A 440 23.01 14.90 10.43
N ILE A 441 22.85 14.94 11.75
CA ILE A 441 22.39 13.79 12.55
C ILE A 441 21.07 13.26 11.98
N ARG A 442 20.13 14.17 11.70
CA ARG A 442 18.81 13.84 11.18
C ARG A 442 18.87 13.37 9.73
N LEU A 443 19.69 14.01 8.89
CA LEU A 443 19.96 13.54 7.54
C LEU A 443 20.47 12.08 7.53
N GLY A 444 21.38 11.75 8.45
CA GLY A 444 21.92 10.40 8.62
C GLY A 444 20.88 9.38 9.10
N ALA A 445 20.08 9.73 10.12
CA ALA A 445 19.05 8.86 10.67
C ALA A 445 17.90 8.63 9.68
N TRP A 446 17.46 9.68 9.00
CA TRP A 446 16.33 9.68 8.06
C TRP A 446 16.70 9.09 6.69
N GLY A 447 18.00 8.97 6.37
CA GLY A 447 18.49 8.28 5.17
C GLY A 447 17.99 6.83 5.10
N GLY A 448 17.40 6.43 3.97
CA GLY A 448 16.81 5.10 3.79
C GLY A 448 15.43 4.92 4.41
N GLY A 449 14.65 5.99 4.57
CA GLY A 449 13.24 6.01 4.99
C GLY A 449 12.30 5.20 4.10
N THR A 450 12.38 3.87 4.13
CA THR A 450 11.49 2.95 3.40
C THR A 450 11.24 1.67 4.21
N THR A 451 10.07 1.07 4.02
CA THR A 451 9.73 -0.25 4.57
C THR A 451 10.37 -1.41 3.78
N SER A 452 11.15 -1.15 2.73
CA SER A 452 11.76 -2.20 1.89
C SER A 452 12.63 -3.19 2.68
N GLY A 453 13.35 -2.74 3.72
CA GLY A 453 14.10 -3.63 4.61
C GLY A 453 13.19 -4.53 5.45
N VAL A 454 12.03 -4.02 5.86
CA VAL A 454 10.99 -4.82 6.54
C VAL A 454 10.41 -5.87 5.58
N GLU A 455 10.09 -5.49 4.34
CA GLU A 455 9.60 -6.43 3.30
C GLU A 455 10.64 -7.54 3.02
N ARG A 456 11.92 -7.19 2.90
CA ARG A 456 13.03 -8.15 2.69
C ARG A 456 13.14 -9.12 3.86
N GLN A 457 13.00 -8.63 5.10
CA GLN A 457 13.00 -9.49 6.28
C GLN A 457 11.79 -10.40 6.36
N PHE A 458 10.61 -9.96 5.93
CA PHE A 458 9.47 -10.87 5.78
C PHE A 458 9.73 -11.95 4.71
N ALA A 459 10.40 -11.61 3.61
CA ALA A 459 10.78 -12.58 2.59
C ALA A 459 11.82 -13.60 3.11
N GLN A 460 12.82 -13.13 3.85
CA GLN A 460 13.79 -13.98 4.56
C GLN A 460 13.08 -14.87 5.59
N LYS A 461 12.17 -14.33 6.40
CA LYS A 461 11.35 -15.10 7.36
C LYS A 461 10.64 -16.26 6.67
N ARG A 462 9.98 -16.01 5.53
CA ARG A 462 9.30 -17.07 4.75
C ARG A 462 10.25 -18.11 4.17
N THR A 463 11.49 -17.72 3.88
CA THR A 463 12.51 -18.60 3.29
C THR A 463 13.22 -19.46 4.34
N HIS A 464 13.55 -18.88 5.50
CA HIS A 464 14.31 -19.52 6.57
C HIS A 464 13.43 -20.19 7.63
N ILE A 465 12.23 -19.67 7.89
CA ILE A 465 11.24 -20.27 8.79
C ILE A 465 10.22 -21.05 7.95
N THR A 466 10.57 -22.29 7.62
CA THR A 466 9.72 -23.20 6.82
C THR A 466 8.48 -23.66 7.61
N ALA A 467 7.50 -24.26 6.91
CA ALA A 467 6.24 -24.73 7.51
C ALA A 467 6.45 -25.73 8.67
N ASP A 468 7.55 -26.48 8.67
CA ASP A 468 7.91 -27.45 9.73
C ASP A 468 8.34 -26.79 11.04
N ARG A 469 8.61 -25.48 11.03
CA ARG A 469 9.05 -24.68 12.19
C ARG A 469 7.95 -23.78 12.76
N LYS A 470 6.69 -23.95 12.35
CA LYS A 470 5.55 -23.15 12.83
C LYS A 470 5.29 -23.25 14.33
N THR A 471 5.80 -24.27 15.02
CA THR A 471 5.68 -24.46 16.47
C THR A 471 6.82 -23.80 17.26
N MET A 472 7.76 -23.14 16.58
CA MET A 472 8.84 -22.42 17.23
C MET A 472 8.30 -21.21 17.99
N ASP A 473 8.71 -21.10 19.26
CA ASP A 473 8.35 -19.99 20.14
C ASP A 473 8.70 -18.62 19.54
N VAL A 474 7.87 -17.62 19.81
CA VAL A 474 7.97 -16.27 19.22
C VAL A 474 9.29 -15.60 19.61
N GLU A 475 9.79 -15.82 20.84
CA GLU A 475 11.10 -15.30 21.25
C GLU A 475 12.25 -15.93 20.45
N LEU A 476 12.18 -17.23 20.16
CA LEU A 476 13.20 -17.88 19.33
C LEU A 476 13.14 -17.38 17.88
N GLN A 477 11.95 -17.15 17.33
CA GLN A 477 11.79 -16.51 16.02
C GLN A 477 12.39 -15.11 15.99
N ARG A 478 12.15 -14.30 17.04
CA ARG A 478 12.72 -12.95 17.20
C ARG A 478 14.24 -12.98 17.17
N LEU A 479 14.86 -13.88 17.96
CA LEU A 479 16.31 -14.00 18.07
C LEU A 479 16.96 -14.52 16.79
N GLU A 480 16.34 -15.48 16.10
CA GLU A 480 16.83 -15.99 14.81
C GLU A 480 16.77 -14.89 13.74
N MET A 481 15.67 -14.13 13.67
CA MET A 481 15.53 -13.03 12.72
C MET A 481 16.53 -11.90 12.96
N LYS A 482 16.88 -11.61 14.22
CA LYS A 482 17.95 -10.64 14.54
C LYS A 482 19.29 -11.09 13.97
N ILE A 483 19.65 -12.36 14.13
CA ILE A 483 20.93 -12.90 13.61
C ILE A 483 20.95 -12.88 12.08
N VAL A 484 19.86 -13.31 11.43
CA VAL A 484 19.76 -13.31 9.95
C VAL A 484 19.85 -11.88 9.40
N SER A 485 19.19 -10.92 10.05
CA SER A 485 19.26 -9.50 9.70
C SER A 485 20.68 -8.96 9.66
N ASP A 486 21.51 -9.35 10.63
CA ASP A 486 22.84 -8.77 10.82
C ASP A 486 23.90 -9.41 9.91
N PHE A 487 23.69 -10.64 9.44
CA PHE A 487 24.67 -11.43 8.69
C PHE A 487 24.61 -11.30 7.14
N ASP A 488 23.48 -10.89 6.55
CA ASP A 488 23.26 -10.91 5.09
C ASP A 488 23.98 -9.81 4.27
N ARG A 489 25.05 -9.22 4.81
CA ARG A 489 25.82 -8.12 4.18
C ARG A 489 26.78 -8.55 3.04
N CYS A 490 26.79 -9.82 2.60
CA CYS A 490 27.77 -10.31 1.62
C CYS A 490 27.14 -11.23 0.56
N GLY A 491 26.76 -10.67 -0.59
CA GLY A 491 26.38 -11.43 -1.77
C GLY A 491 26.89 -10.75 -3.05
N PRO A 492 27.48 -11.49 -4.02
CA PRO A 492 27.92 -10.93 -5.30
C PRO A 492 26.77 -10.86 -6.33
N GLU A 493 26.79 -9.83 -7.18
CA GLU A 493 25.83 -9.67 -8.29
C GLU A 493 26.33 -10.32 -9.59
N ASP A 494 25.44 -11.07 -10.25
CA ASP A 494 25.67 -11.86 -11.47
C ASP A 494 25.20 -11.14 -12.75
N CYS A 495 25.87 -11.41 -13.88
CA CYS A 495 25.73 -10.70 -15.15
C CYS A 495 24.76 -11.35 -16.17
N GLY A 496 23.66 -10.64 -16.51
CA GLY A 496 22.70 -10.91 -17.61
C GLY A 496 21.41 -10.08 -17.46
N GLU A 497 20.63 -9.79 -18.53
CA GLU A 497 19.47 -8.84 -18.62
C GLU A 497 19.80 -7.40 -18.15
N GLN A 498 20.37 -7.26 -16.95
CA GLN A 498 21.03 -6.09 -16.37
C GLN A 498 22.05 -5.42 -17.30
N ALA A 499 22.83 -6.17 -18.08
CA ALA A 499 23.82 -5.58 -19.00
C ALA A 499 23.16 -4.80 -20.17
N PHE A 500 22.00 -5.27 -20.65
CA PHE A 500 21.23 -4.58 -21.67
C PHE A 500 20.59 -3.30 -21.10
N VAL A 501 19.98 -3.40 -19.91
CA VAL A 501 19.43 -2.27 -19.16
C VAL A 501 20.53 -1.23 -18.86
N LYS A 502 21.74 -1.68 -18.51
CA LYS A 502 22.90 -0.80 -18.25
C LYS A 502 23.32 0.00 -19.49
N LYS A 503 23.47 -0.65 -20.65
CA LYS A 503 23.84 0.01 -21.91
C LYS A 503 22.81 1.05 -22.37
N ARG A 504 21.51 0.77 -22.19
CA ARG A 504 20.44 1.74 -22.46
C ARG A 504 20.54 2.95 -21.53
N ARG A 505 20.68 2.71 -20.22
CA ARG A 505 20.78 3.78 -19.20
C ARG A 505 21.91 4.74 -19.53
N GLU A 506 23.06 4.23 -19.96
CA GLU A 506 24.20 5.04 -20.38
C GLU A 506 23.84 5.98 -21.56
N GLN A 507 23.03 5.52 -22.53
CA GLN A 507 22.61 6.31 -23.69
C GLN A 507 21.56 7.39 -23.35
N THR A 508 20.58 7.07 -22.50
CA THR A 508 19.55 8.03 -22.09
C THR A 508 20.09 9.05 -21.09
N HIS A 509 20.98 8.63 -20.19
CA HIS A 509 21.53 9.47 -19.12
C HIS A 509 22.50 10.54 -19.66
N SER A 510 23.30 10.22 -20.69
CA SER A 510 24.22 11.19 -21.30
C SER A 510 23.54 12.25 -22.18
N ALA A 511 22.30 12.03 -22.60
CA ALA A 511 21.61 12.86 -23.60
C ALA A 511 20.51 13.77 -23.01
N ALA A 512 19.98 13.46 -21.84
CA ALA A 512 18.90 14.21 -21.22
C ALA A 512 19.44 15.40 -20.40
N THR A 513 19.04 16.62 -20.74
CA THR A 513 19.29 17.80 -19.89
C THR A 513 18.36 17.77 -18.68
N LEU A 514 18.91 17.90 -17.49
CA LEU A 514 18.14 17.96 -16.25
C LEU A 514 17.35 19.27 -16.15
N GLU A 515 16.04 19.18 -15.89
CA GLU A 515 15.17 20.35 -15.79
C GLU A 515 14.22 20.28 -14.57
N ASN A 516 13.76 21.44 -14.11
CA ASN A 516 12.86 21.57 -12.97
C ASN A 516 11.48 20.93 -13.27
N ARG A 517 10.97 20.11 -12.33
CA ARG A 517 9.68 19.40 -12.45
C ARG A 517 8.48 20.30 -12.78
N GLU A 518 8.45 21.54 -12.31
CA GLU A 518 7.32 22.46 -12.57
C GLU A 518 7.31 22.93 -14.02
N LYS A 519 8.48 23.20 -14.60
CA LYS A 519 8.60 23.52 -16.04
C LYS A 519 8.16 22.34 -16.91
N ILE A 520 8.56 21.13 -16.52
CA ILE A 520 8.15 19.90 -17.21
C ILE A 520 6.64 19.72 -17.14
N ARG A 521 6.04 19.95 -15.96
CA ARG A 521 4.60 19.88 -15.73
C ARG A 521 3.83 20.87 -16.59
N GLN A 522 4.27 22.12 -16.63
CA GLN A 522 3.61 23.18 -17.43
C GLN A 522 3.67 22.86 -18.92
N GLN A 523 4.83 22.43 -19.44
CA GLN A 523 4.94 22.02 -20.83
C GLN A 523 4.05 20.81 -21.14
N ALA A 524 3.99 19.83 -20.24
CA ALA A 524 3.14 18.66 -20.42
C ALA A 524 1.64 19.04 -20.42
N LEU A 525 1.23 20.05 -19.65
CA LEU A 525 -0.13 20.58 -19.68
C LEU A 525 -0.44 21.24 -21.04
N GLU A 526 0.44 22.12 -21.51
CA GLU A 526 0.29 22.79 -22.81
C GLU A 526 0.17 21.77 -23.96
N ASP A 527 1.02 20.74 -23.96
CA ASP A 527 1.00 19.66 -24.94
C ASP A 527 -0.29 18.82 -24.88
N VAL A 528 -0.89 18.64 -23.70
CA VAL A 528 -2.14 17.88 -23.51
C VAL A 528 -3.37 18.69 -23.91
N GLU A 529 -3.37 19.99 -23.65
CA GLU A 529 -4.42 20.91 -24.10
C GLU A 529 -4.47 20.98 -25.63
N GLU A 530 -3.31 20.96 -26.29
CA GLU A 530 -3.20 20.91 -27.74
C GLU A 530 -3.65 19.55 -28.33
N SER A 531 -3.47 18.44 -27.59
CA SER A 531 -3.74 17.08 -28.09
C SER A 531 -5.20 16.60 -27.99
N MET A 532 -6.15 17.40 -27.50
CA MET A 532 -7.61 17.11 -27.41
C MET A 532 -8.04 15.78 -26.73
N LEU A 533 -7.15 15.08 -26.01
CA LEU A 533 -7.37 13.71 -25.51
C LEU A 533 -7.75 13.63 -24.03
N VAL A 534 -8.49 14.61 -23.49
CA VAL A 534 -8.81 14.61 -22.05
C VAL A 534 -10.13 13.88 -21.77
N ASP A 535 -10.04 12.56 -21.59
CA ASP A 535 -11.13 11.66 -21.21
C ASP A 535 -11.68 11.98 -19.80
N GLN A 536 -12.95 11.65 -19.53
CA GLN A 536 -13.58 11.87 -18.22
C GLN A 536 -12.84 11.17 -17.06
N ARG A 537 -12.21 10.02 -17.31
CA ARG A 537 -11.41 9.30 -16.30
C ARG A 537 -10.11 10.02 -15.98
N VAL A 538 -9.48 10.65 -16.99
CA VAL A 538 -8.30 11.50 -16.81
C VAL A 538 -8.67 12.70 -15.95
N GLN A 539 -9.80 13.37 -16.25
CA GLN A 539 -10.30 14.48 -15.42
C GLN A 539 -10.59 14.06 -13.97
N ALA A 540 -11.22 12.91 -13.78
CA ALA A 540 -11.49 12.39 -12.43
C ALA A 540 -10.21 12.12 -11.63
N GLU A 541 -9.16 11.58 -12.27
CA GLU A 541 -7.86 11.39 -11.63
C GLU A 541 -7.17 12.73 -11.35
N LEU A 542 -7.23 13.71 -12.25
CA LEU A 542 -6.69 15.05 -12.02
C LEU A 542 -7.36 15.72 -10.81
N HIS A 543 -8.69 15.65 -10.70
CA HIS A 543 -9.41 16.13 -9.51
C HIS A 543 -9.01 15.38 -8.25
N PHE A 544 -8.81 14.05 -8.33
CA PHE A 544 -8.31 13.27 -7.20
C PHE A 544 -6.92 13.74 -6.78
N GLN A 545 -6.00 13.95 -7.72
CA GLN A 545 -4.62 14.37 -7.44
C GLN A 545 -4.61 15.79 -6.84
N ALA A 546 -5.38 16.72 -7.38
CA ALA A 546 -5.53 18.07 -6.83
C ALA A 546 -6.07 18.04 -5.38
N ALA A 547 -7.12 17.24 -5.12
CA ALA A 547 -7.64 17.06 -3.75
C ALA A 547 -6.59 16.44 -2.82
N LYS A 548 -5.77 15.51 -3.33
CA LYS A 548 -4.68 14.89 -2.57
C LYS A 548 -3.54 15.87 -2.29
N GLN A 549 -3.12 16.68 -3.27
CA GLN A 549 -2.13 17.74 -3.11
C GLN A 549 -2.57 18.72 -2.03
N HIS A 550 -3.84 19.17 -2.08
CA HIS A 550 -4.42 20.04 -1.06
C HIS A 550 -4.39 19.41 0.34
N LYS A 551 -4.78 18.13 0.46
CA LYS A 551 -4.71 17.38 1.72
C LYS A 551 -3.28 17.24 2.25
N ASN A 552 -2.30 17.03 1.37
CA ASN A 552 -0.91 16.91 1.77
C ASN A 552 -0.32 18.27 2.16
N LYS A 553 -0.74 19.38 1.54
CA LYS A 553 -0.40 20.74 2.00
C LYS A 553 -0.93 21.00 3.41
N ILE A 554 -2.19 20.61 3.69
CA ILE A 554 -2.76 20.67 5.05
C ILE A 554 -1.93 19.82 6.03
N GLN A 555 -1.53 18.61 5.63
CA GLN A 555 -0.73 17.75 6.50
C GLN A 555 0.67 18.34 6.77
N ALA A 556 1.32 18.90 5.75
CA ALA A 556 2.61 19.58 5.91
C ALA A 556 2.50 20.78 6.85
N TYR A 557 1.39 21.53 6.80
CA TYR A 557 1.12 22.60 7.76
C TYR A 557 0.99 22.07 9.19
N LEU A 558 0.25 20.99 9.39
CA LEU A 558 0.13 20.33 10.71
C LEU A 558 1.45 19.71 11.21
N ASP A 559 2.38 19.44 10.30
CA ASP A 559 3.72 18.91 10.60
C ASP A 559 4.75 20.03 10.80
N ASP A 560 4.31 21.30 10.80
CA ASP A 560 5.15 22.49 10.94
C ASP A 560 6.22 22.60 9.83
N ALA A 561 5.89 22.09 8.65
CA ALA A 561 6.76 22.08 7.47
C ALA A 561 6.41 23.20 6.47
N VAL A 562 5.30 23.91 6.64
CA VAL A 562 4.90 25.01 5.76
C VAL A 562 5.35 26.33 6.38
N LEU A 563 6.15 27.09 5.65
CA LEU A 563 6.62 28.42 6.10
C LEU A 563 5.43 29.38 6.23
N GLU A 564 5.52 30.38 7.11
CA GLU A 564 4.45 31.36 7.31
C GLU A 564 4.00 32.02 5.99
N ASP A 565 4.94 32.32 5.10
CA ASP A 565 4.68 32.92 3.79
C ASP A 565 4.00 31.96 2.77
N ASP A 566 4.08 30.65 3.01
CA ASP A 566 3.47 29.60 2.16
C ASP A 566 2.01 29.27 2.56
N VAL A 567 1.52 29.87 3.66
CA VAL A 567 0.17 29.66 4.21
C VAL A 567 -0.82 30.56 3.50
N ASP A 568 -1.64 29.99 2.62
CA ASP A 568 -2.75 30.73 2.01
C ASP A 568 -3.78 31.11 3.11
N PRO A 569 -4.22 32.39 3.21
CA PRO A 569 -5.21 32.81 4.20
C PRO A 569 -6.53 32.03 4.13
N GLU A 570 -6.89 31.55 2.95
CA GLU A 570 -8.08 30.71 2.72
C GLU A 570 -7.93 29.28 3.27
N MET A 571 -6.71 28.87 3.62
CA MET A 571 -6.39 27.52 4.08
C MET A 571 -6.78 27.28 5.54
N LEU A 572 -6.67 28.30 6.40
CA LEU A 572 -6.94 28.21 7.84
C LEU A 572 -8.35 27.67 8.18
N PRO A 573 -9.46 28.20 7.61
CA PRO A 573 -10.78 27.65 7.87
C PRO A 573 -10.96 26.22 7.33
N VAL A 574 -10.23 25.86 6.26
CA VAL A 574 -10.26 24.50 5.69
C VAL A 574 -9.50 23.51 6.59
N ILE A 575 -8.44 23.94 7.26
CA ILE A 575 -7.71 23.13 8.24
C ILE A 575 -8.61 22.81 9.43
N GLU A 576 -9.36 23.79 9.95
CA GLU A 576 -10.33 23.57 11.03
C GLU A 576 -11.40 22.56 10.63
N ASP A 577 -12.06 22.74 9.48
CA ASP A 577 -13.06 21.78 8.97
C ASP A 577 -12.46 20.39 8.72
N TYR A 578 -11.22 20.34 8.24
CA TYR A 578 -10.50 19.08 8.03
C TYR A 578 -10.23 18.35 9.35
N LEU A 579 -9.81 19.05 10.41
CA LEU A 579 -9.58 18.49 11.74
C LEU A 579 -10.88 18.01 12.39
N ASP A 580 -11.97 18.77 12.23
CA ASP A 580 -13.30 18.41 12.74
C ASP A 580 -13.85 17.17 12.03
N ARG A 581 -13.81 17.16 10.69
CA ARG A 581 -14.26 16.03 9.88
C ARG A 581 -13.43 14.78 10.16
N ARG A 582 -12.12 14.93 10.35
CA ARG A 582 -11.22 13.84 10.74
C ARG A 582 -11.60 13.28 12.10
N SER A 583 -11.81 14.14 13.09
CA SER A 583 -12.24 13.74 14.43
C SER A 583 -13.56 12.99 14.41
N GLN A 584 -14.51 13.41 13.57
CA GLN A 584 -15.77 12.71 13.37
C GLN A 584 -15.57 11.31 12.77
N VAL A 585 -14.78 11.19 11.70
CA VAL A 585 -14.50 9.91 11.03
C VAL A 585 -13.80 8.93 11.99
N ASP A 586 -12.85 9.41 12.79
CA ASP A 586 -12.15 8.57 13.77
C ASP A 586 -13.13 8.08 14.87
N ARG A 587 -14.03 8.94 15.38
CA ARG A 587 -15.10 8.52 16.32
C ARG A 587 -16.04 7.48 15.71
N GLU A 588 -16.46 7.67 14.46
CA GLU A 588 -17.31 6.72 13.75
C GLU A 588 -16.62 5.36 13.57
N ARG A 589 -15.32 5.36 13.22
CA ARG A 589 -14.52 4.15 13.07
C ARG A 589 -14.39 3.40 14.39
N THR A 590 -14.05 4.10 15.47
CA THR A 590 -13.97 3.51 16.82
C THR A 590 -15.30 2.91 17.23
N THR A 591 -16.41 3.60 16.97
CA THR A 591 -17.77 3.11 17.27
C THR A 591 -18.11 1.86 16.46
N ARG A 592 -17.76 1.82 15.16
CA ARG A 592 -17.99 0.64 14.30
C ARG A 592 -17.14 -0.55 14.74
N THR A 593 -15.87 -0.34 15.09
CA THR A 593 -14.98 -1.39 15.56
C THR A 593 -15.43 -1.91 16.93
N ALA A 594 -15.80 -1.04 17.86
CA ALA A 594 -16.38 -1.42 19.14
C ALA A 594 -17.65 -2.24 18.96
N ARG A 595 -18.57 -1.79 18.09
CA ARG A 595 -19.79 -2.53 17.75
C ARG A 595 -19.48 -3.90 17.14
N LYS A 596 -18.51 -3.98 16.23
CA LYS A 596 -18.07 -5.25 15.64
C LYS A 596 -17.48 -6.18 16.71
N HIS A 597 -16.67 -5.65 17.62
CA HIS A 597 -16.10 -6.41 18.74
C HIS A 597 -17.20 -6.90 19.70
N THR A 598 -18.18 -6.07 20.05
CA THR A 598 -19.37 -6.47 20.83
C THR A 598 -20.19 -7.55 20.12
N LEU A 599 -20.31 -7.49 18.79
CA LEU A 599 -21.01 -8.51 18.01
C LEU A 599 -20.23 -9.84 17.94
N MET A 600 -18.90 -9.81 18.04
CA MET A 600 -18.05 -11.01 17.97
C MET A 600 -17.72 -11.60 19.34
N ALA A 601 -17.77 -10.82 20.41
CA ALA A 601 -17.60 -11.28 21.79
C ALA A 601 -18.96 -11.73 22.37
N THR A 602 -19.37 -12.97 22.11
CA THR A 602 -20.58 -13.52 22.74
C THR A 602 -20.20 -14.26 24.01
N ALA A 603 -20.47 -13.65 25.18
CA ALA A 603 -20.72 -14.45 26.37
C ALA A 603 -21.98 -15.30 26.12
N PRO A 604 -22.02 -16.57 26.56
CA PRO A 604 -23.18 -17.43 26.35
C PRO A 604 -24.45 -16.80 26.96
N PRO A 605 -25.60 -16.83 26.25
CA PRO A 605 -26.83 -16.20 26.72
C PRO A 605 -27.34 -16.83 28.03
N ALA A 606 -27.42 -16.02 29.09
CA ALA A 606 -27.91 -16.48 30.38
C ALA A 606 -29.42 -16.80 30.32
N ILE A 607 -29.79 -18.01 30.78
CA ILE A 607 -31.19 -18.48 30.83
C ILE A 607 -32.01 -17.65 31.84
N GLY A 608 -31.46 -17.39 33.04
CA GLY A 608 -32.07 -16.52 34.04
C GLY A 608 -33.54 -16.87 34.36
N ARG A 609 -34.40 -15.84 34.42
CA ARG A 609 -35.85 -15.94 34.68
C ARG A 609 -36.72 -16.10 33.42
N ARG A 610 -36.11 -16.30 32.25
CA ARG A 610 -36.81 -16.34 30.96
C ARG A 610 -37.67 -17.61 30.85
N LEU A 611 -38.68 -17.57 29.98
CA LEU A 611 -39.58 -18.70 29.74
C LEU A 611 -38.89 -19.78 28.91
N VAL A 612 -38.88 -21.01 29.42
CA VAL A 612 -38.19 -22.15 28.80
C VAL A 612 -39.23 -23.19 28.36
N PHE A 613 -39.23 -23.53 27.08
CA PHE A 613 -39.93 -24.70 26.55
C PHE A 613 -38.96 -25.88 26.52
N VAL A 614 -39.40 -27.05 26.98
CA VAL A 614 -38.60 -28.28 26.98
C VAL A 614 -39.34 -29.30 26.13
N ASP A 615 -38.65 -29.80 25.10
CA ASP A 615 -39.18 -30.88 24.28
C ASP A 615 -39.44 -32.13 25.14
N ASN A 616 -40.47 -32.91 24.79
CA ASN A 616 -40.86 -34.11 25.54
C ASN A 616 -39.72 -35.12 25.69
N GLU A 617 -38.81 -35.18 24.71
CA GLU A 617 -37.63 -36.05 24.78
C GLU A 617 -36.55 -35.54 25.75
N CYS A 618 -36.51 -34.23 26.00
CA CYS A 618 -35.54 -33.60 26.90
C CYS A 618 -36.05 -33.40 28.33
N LEU A 619 -37.35 -33.57 28.57
CA LEU A 619 -37.99 -33.44 29.89
C LEU A 619 -37.31 -34.24 31.02
N PRO A 620 -36.83 -35.49 30.81
CA PRO A 620 -36.12 -36.24 31.86
C PRO A 620 -34.69 -35.75 32.14
N LEU A 621 -34.06 -35.06 31.18
CA LEU A 621 -32.64 -34.68 31.19
C LEU A 621 -32.42 -33.22 31.59
N ALA A 622 -33.42 -32.36 31.37
CA ALA A 622 -33.40 -30.98 31.80
C ALA A 622 -33.69 -30.92 33.32
N ASN A 623 -32.81 -30.29 34.11
CA ASN A 623 -33.12 -30.01 35.51
C ASN A 623 -34.00 -28.74 35.58
N PRO A 624 -35.29 -28.84 35.93
CA PRO A 624 -36.19 -27.69 35.89
C PRO A 624 -36.00 -26.73 37.09
N ALA A 625 -35.14 -27.08 38.06
CA ALA A 625 -34.98 -26.31 39.29
C ALA A 625 -34.43 -24.89 39.02
N GLY A 626 -35.30 -23.89 39.09
CA GLY A 626 -34.94 -22.46 39.00
C GLY A 626 -35.31 -21.76 37.70
N HIS A 627 -35.91 -22.46 36.73
CA HIS A 627 -36.34 -21.88 35.45
C HIS A 627 -37.87 -21.83 35.31
N SER A 628 -38.38 -20.80 34.64
CA SER A 628 -39.81 -20.62 34.38
C SER A 628 -40.22 -21.47 33.17
N LEU A 629 -40.77 -22.67 33.39
CA LEU A 629 -41.20 -23.54 32.30
C LEU A 629 -42.52 -23.09 31.68
N THR A 630 -42.65 -23.27 30.36
CA THR A 630 -43.90 -23.06 29.62
C THR A 630 -44.21 -24.26 28.73
N ALA A 631 -45.46 -24.71 28.74
CA ALA A 631 -45.97 -25.70 27.78
C ALA A 631 -46.24 -25.07 26.40
N ALA A 632 -46.37 -23.75 26.33
CA ALA A 632 -46.60 -23.02 25.10
C ALA A 632 -45.27 -22.67 24.42
N MET A 633 -44.93 -23.38 23.34
CA MET A 633 -43.71 -23.18 22.55
C MET A 633 -43.52 -21.73 22.07
N HIS A 634 -44.60 -21.06 21.68
CA HIS A 634 -44.60 -19.69 21.16
C HIS A 634 -44.45 -18.59 22.22
N ALA A 635 -44.52 -18.97 23.51
CA ALA A 635 -44.31 -18.08 24.64
C ALA A 635 -42.89 -18.21 25.23
N ALA A 636 -42.11 -19.19 24.77
CA ALA A 636 -40.75 -19.39 25.24
C ALA A 636 -39.75 -18.43 24.60
N GLU A 637 -38.68 -18.17 25.31
CA GLU A 637 -37.48 -17.47 24.82
C GLU A 637 -36.28 -18.42 24.69
N PHE A 638 -36.37 -19.59 25.35
CA PHE A 638 -35.41 -20.69 25.28
C PHE A 638 -36.15 -21.99 24.93
N TRP A 639 -35.64 -22.72 23.95
CA TRP A 639 -36.15 -24.04 23.57
C TRP A 639 -35.08 -25.09 23.83
N VAL A 640 -35.36 -26.03 24.72
CA VAL A 640 -34.49 -27.17 25.03
C VAL A 640 -34.90 -28.33 24.14
N VAL A 641 -34.04 -28.70 23.21
CA VAL A 641 -34.26 -29.76 22.21
C VAL A 641 -33.11 -30.78 22.23
N PRO A 642 -33.31 -32.01 21.73
CA PRO A 642 -32.27 -33.03 21.76
C PRO A 642 -31.02 -32.63 20.95
N ASP A 643 -31.23 -32.11 19.74
CA ASP A 643 -30.19 -31.61 18.85
C ASP A 643 -30.48 -30.16 18.42
N PRO A 644 -29.78 -29.16 18.99
CA PRO A 644 -29.95 -27.76 18.61
C PRO A 644 -29.49 -27.43 17.18
N ALA A 645 -28.67 -28.28 16.56
CA ALA A 645 -28.26 -28.09 15.16
C ALA A 645 -29.37 -28.55 14.18
N SER A 646 -30.30 -29.40 14.64
CA SER A 646 -31.45 -29.87 13.88
C SER A 646 -32.73 -29.82 14.71
N PRO A 647 -33.20 -28.61 15.10
CA PRO A 647 -34.40 -28.49 15.93
C PRO A 647 -35.66 -28.88 15.16
N PRO A 648 -36.73 -29.30 15.86
CA PRO A 648 -38.05 -29.47 15.25
C PRO A 648 -38.46 -28.22 14.47
N VAL A 649 -39.09 -28.40 13.31
CA VAL A 649 -39.37 -27.31 12.36
C VAL A 649 -40.17 -26.18 13.02
N GLU A 650 -41.13 -26.50 13.89
CA GLU A 650 -41.92 -25.52 14.64
C GLU A 650 -41.07 -24.67 15.61
N VAL A 651 -40.09 -25.30 16.27
CA VAL A 651 -39.12 -24.60 17.14
C VAL A 651 -38.22 -23.71 16.31
N LEU A 652 -37.73 -24.19 15.17
CA LEU A 652 -36.90 -23.40 14.26
C LEU A 652 -37.62 -22.15 13.76
N TRP A 653 -38.87 -22.30 13.31
CA TRP A 653 -39.68 -21.19 12.84
C TRP A 653 -40.05 -20.23 13.98
N THR A 654 -40.39 -20.74 15.16
CA THR A 654 -40.70 -19.89 16.32
C THR A 654 -39.47 -19.09 16.76
N ALA A 655 -38.32 -19.75 16.91
CA ALA A 655 -37.06 -19.11 17.29
C ALA A 655 -36.58 -18.10 16.25
N GLY A 656 -36.66 -18.44 14.95
CA GLY A 656 -36.29 -17.53 13.86
C GLY A 656 -37.22 -16.33 13.72
N LEU A 657 -38.53 -16.51 13.90
CA LEU A 657 -39.49 -15.41 13.80
C LEU A 657 -39.43 -14.49 15.03
N GLN A 658 -39.40 -15.07 16.23
CA GLN A 658 -39.58 -14.32 17.48
C GLN A 658 -38.25 -13.93 18.13
N GLY A 659 -37.15 -14.56 17.72
CA GLY A 659 -35.84 -14.45 18.37
C GLY A 659 -35.79 -15.24 19.67
N GLY A 660 -34.60 -15.67 20.06
CA GLY A 660 -34.38 -16.44 21.28
C GLY A 660 -33.24 -17.45 21.13
N CYS A 661 -33.21 -18.48 21.98
CA CYS A 661 -32.12 -19.44 22.03
C CYS A 661 -32.62 -20.88 21.94
N VAL A 662 -32.06 -21.65 21.01
CA VAL A 662 -32.29 -23.11 20.93
C VAL A 662 -31.07 -23.80 21.53
N VAL A 663 -31.29 -24.64 22.54
CA VAL A 663 -30.23 -25.21 23.39
C VAL A 663 -30.45 -26.69 23.63
N ASN A 664 -29.38 -27.42 23.99
CA ASN A 664 -29.52 -28.81 24.42
C ASN A 664 -29.74 -28.91 25.93
N ALA A 665 -30.15 -30.09 26.41
CA ALA A 665 -30.39 -30.31 27.85
C ALA A 665 -29.14 -30.04 28.71
N GLU A 666 -27.94 -30.34 28.19
CA GLU A 666 -26.67 -30.07 28.89
C GLU A 666 -26.46 -28.57 29.13
N TYR A 667 -26.83 -27.71 28.17
CA TYR A 667 -26.66 -26.25 28.29
C TYR A 667 -27.38 -25.69 29.52
N VAL A 668 -28.54 -26.25 29.86
CA VAL A 668 -29.31 -25.91 31.07
C VAL A 668 -28.54 -26.27 32.35
N GLN A 669 -27.67 -27.27 32.29
CA GLN A 669 -26.80 -27.70 33.39
C GLN A 669 -25.47 -26.90 33.45
N GLY A 670 -25.29 -25.89 32.59
CA GLY A 670 -24.14 -25.00 32.56
C GLY A 670 -23.03 -25.39 31.58
N ARG A 671 -23.22 -26.43 30.76
CA ARG A 671 -22.27 -26.85 29.70
C ARG A 671 -23.05 -27.34 28.49
N GLY A 672 -22.89 -26.76 27.31
CA GLY A 672 -23.60 -27.28 26.14
C GLY A 672 -23.58 -26.34 24.95
N ILE A 673 -24.49 -26.56 24.02
CA ILE A 673 -24.58 -25.82 22.76
C ILE A 673 -25.82 -24.94 22.78
N ALA A 674 -25.67 -23.69 22.33
CA ALA A 674 -26.76 -22.75 22.15
C ALA A 674 -26.66 -22.08 20.77
N PHE A 675 -27.76 -22.09 20.03
CA PHE A 675 -27.94 -21.30 18.81
C PHE A 675 -28.83 -20.12 19.14
N VAL A 676 -28.32 -18.91 18.88
CA VAL A 676 -29.04 -17.65 19.12
C VAL A 676 -29.66 -17.19 17.81
N TYR A 677 -30.96 -16.92 17.84
CA TYR A 677 -31.74 -16.45 16.71
C TYR A 677 -32.15 -14.99 16.93
N ASP A 678 -31.96 -14.18 15.88
CA ASP A 678 -32.49 -12.82 15.84
C ASP A 678 -33.99 -12.82 15.56
N CYS A 679 -34.69 -11.82 16.10
CA CYS A 679 -36.13 -11.68 15.95
C CYS A 679 -36.50 -11.16 14.55
N ALA A 680 -36.82 -12.06 13.61
CA ALA A 680 -37.11 -11.67 12.24
C ALA A 680 -38.33 -10.73 12.12
N ILE A 681 -39.37 -10.92 12.95
CA ILE A 681 -40.59 -10.08 12.91
C ILE A 681 -40.33 -8.61 13.28
N LYS A 682 -39.20 -8.27 13.93
CA LYS A 682 -38.82 -6.87 14.20
C LYS A 682 -38.23 -6.15 12.99
N THR A 683 -37.95 -6.86 11.90
CA THR A 683 -37.49 -6.25 10.65
C THR A 683 -38.68 -5.87 9.78
N ARG A 684 -38.62 -4.77 9.03
CA ARG A 684 -39.72 -4.35 8.12
C ARG A 684 -39.75 -5.25 6.89
N ARG A 685 -40.76 -6.11 6.78
CA ARG A 685 -40.96 -7.01 5.63
C ARG A 685 -42.41 -7.05 5.21
N LYS A 686 -42.65 -7.45 3.95
CA LYS A 686 -44.00 -7.77 3.45
C LYS A 686 -44.09 -9.26 3.16
N ILE A 687 -45.16 -9.92 3.58
CA ILE A 687 -45.33 -11.36 3.41
C ILE A 687 -46.67 -11.70 2.77
N TYR A 688 -46.65 -12.57 1.77
CA TYR A 688 -47.83 -13.23 1.24
C TYR A 688 -47.83 -14.70 1.67
N ILE A 689 -48.97 -15.19 2.16
CA ILE A 689 -49.16 -16.59 2.58
C ILE A 689 -50.33 -17.13 1.76
N CYS A 690 -50.10 -18.15 0.94
CA CYS A 690 -51.17 -18.72 0.12
C CYS A 690 -51.99 -19.77 0.89
N ASP A 691 -53.27 -19.94 0.53
CA ASP A 691 -54.17 -20.90 1.18
C ASP A 691 -53.68 -22.35 1.09
N ARG A 692 -52.94 -22.69 0.02
CA ARG A 692 -52.34 -24.01 -0.14
C ARG A 692 -51.27 -24.27 0.92
N PHE A 693 -50.43 -23.29 1.22
CA PHE A 693 -49.44 -23.40 2.29
C PHE A 693 -50.12 -23.57 3.65
N VAL A 694 -51.17 -22.80 3.92
CA VAL A 694 -51.96 -22.92 5.16
C VAL A 694 -52.56 -24.32 5.31
N SER A 695 -53.02 -24.90 4.20
CA SER A 695 -53.62 -26.24 4.18
C SER A 695 -52.58 -27.36 4.30
N ALA A 696 -51.42 -27.20 3.67
CA ALA A 696 -50.35 -28.21 3.66
C ALA A 696 -49.58 -28.25 4.99
N GLU A 697 -49.34 -27.09 5.60
CA GLU A 697 -48.50 -26.92 6.78
C GLU A 697 -49.25 -26.15 7.89
N PRO A 698 -50.34 -26.70 8.45
CA PRO A 698 -51.18 -25.99 9.40
C PRO A 698 -50.44 -25.58 10.69
N GLY A 699 -49.45 -26.37 11.14
CA GLY A 699 -48.62 -26.05 12.30
C GLY A 699 -47.75 -24.80 12.06
N LEU A 700 -47.09 -24.70 10.91
CA LEU A 700 -46.28 -23.53 10.55
C LEU A 700 -47.14 -22.29 10.29
N ALA A 701 -48.32 -22.48 9.69
CA ALA A 701 -49.29 -21.40 9.50
C ALA A 701 -49.79 -20.83 10.85
N ASP A 702 -49.98 -21.67 11.87
CA ASP A 702 -50.33 -21.21 13.24
C ASP A 702 -49.17 -20.43 13.88
N VAL A 703 -47.93 -20.95 13.79
CA VAL A 703 -46.72 -20.25 14.28
C VAL A 703 -46.57 -18.87 13.65
N LEU A 704 -46.77 -18.78 12.33
CA LEU A 704 -46.73 -17.52 11.59
C LEU A 704 -47.84 -16.56 12.02
N THR A 705 -49.08 -17.03 12.04
CA THR A 705 -50.25 -16.22 12.44
C THR A 705 -50.05 -15.63 13.84
N ARG A 706 -49.61 -16.44 14.81
CA ARG A 706 -49.33 -15.98 16.17
C ARG A 706 -48.17 -14.98 16.22
N SER A 707 -47.11 -15.22 15.45
CA SER A 707 -45.94 -14.33 15.43
C SER A 707 -46.27 -12.98 14.79
N LEU A 708 -47.09 -12.98 13.74
CA LEU A 708 -47.58 -11.77 13.06
C LEU A 708 -48.55 -10.97 13.92
N ALA A 709 -49.34 -11.63 14.78
CA ALA A 709 -50.25 -10.98 15.72
C ALA A 709 -49.56 -10.28 16.91
N LYS A 710 -48.25 -10.50 17.13
CA LYS A 710 -47.51 -9.82 18.20
C LYS A 710 -47.40 -8.32 17.90
N SER A 711 -47.61 -7.48 18.92
CA SER A 711 -47.48 -6.01 18.81
C SER A 711 -46.07 -5.54 18.40
N SER A 712 -45.05 -6.37 18.62
CA SER A 712 -43.67 -6.12 18.19
C SER A 712 -43.40 -6.43 16.72
N SER A 713 -44.36 -7.02 16.00
CA SER A 713 -44.21 -7.37 14.59
C SER A 713 -44.24 -6.12 13.72
N GLN A 714 -43.23 -5.98 12.87
CA GLN A 714 -43.14 -4.97 11.81
C GLN A 714 -43.44 -5.56 10.43
N TRP A 715 -43.86 -6.83 10.37
CA TRP A 715 -44.21 -7.49 9.12
C TRP A 715 -45.63 -7.09 8.71
N ARG A 716 -45.80 -6.84 7.42
CA ARG A 716 -47.11 -6.54 6.82
C ARG A 716 -47.56 -7.73 5.97
N VAL A 717 -48.72 -8.29 6.29
CA VAL A 717 -49.35 -9.34 5.48
C VAL A 717 -49.98 -8.72 4.24
N LEU A 718 -49.75 -9.35 3.10
CA LEU A 718 -50.35 -9.04 1.80
C LEU A 718 -51.55 -9.96 1.58
N SER A 719 -52.64 -9.40 1.09
CA SER A 719 -53.93 -10.08 1.00
C SER A 719 -54.09 -10.92 -0.28
N SER A 720 -53.29 -10.65 -1.30
CA SER A 720 -53.38 -11.35 -2.59
C SER A 720 -52.02 -11.50 -3.26
N TRP A 721 -51.96 -12.40 -4.25
CA TRP A 721 -50.78 -12.55 -5.11
C TRP A 721 -50.48 -11.28 -5.92
N ASP A 722 -51.52 -10.54 -6.33
CA ASP A 722 -51.35 -9.28 -7.07
C ASP A 722 -50.67 -8.20 -6.22
N GLU A 723 -51.02 -8.10 -4.93
CA GLU A 723 -50.33 -7.21 -3.99
C GLU A 723 -48.87 -7.61 -3.77
N PHE A 724 -48.58 -8.92 -3.79
CA PHE A 724 -47.21 -9.43 -3.73
C PHE A 724 -46.41 -9.04 -4.98
N ALA A 725 -46.96 -9.28 -6.17
CA ALA A 725 -46.31 -8.92 -7.43
C ALA A 725 -45.99 -7.42 -7.49
N GLU A 726 -46.97 -6.56 -7.16
CA GLU A 726 -46.78 -5.11 -7.15
C GLU A 726 -45.76 -4.64 -6.10
N ALA A 727 -45.72 -5.29 -4.92
CA ALA A 727 -44.73 -4.99 -3.90
C ALA A 727 -43.31 -5.45 -4.31
N SER A 728 -43.20 -6.59 -4.99
CA SER A 728 -41.96 -7.16 -5.51
C SER A 728 -41.36 -6.26 -6.61
N ASP A 729 -42.18 -5.84 -7.58
CA ASP A 729 -41.74 -4.98 -8.69
C ASP A 729 -41.18 -3.64 -8.19
N ARG A 730 -41.80 -3.06 -7.16
CA ARG A 730 -41.32 -1.83 -6.52
C ARG A 730 -39.95 -2.00 -5.84
N CYS A 731 -39.60 -3.21 -5.40
CA CYS A 731 -38.33 -3.50 -4.72
C CYS A 731 -37.24 -4.01 -5.68
N CYS A 732 -37.61 -4.47 -6.88
CA CYS A 732 -36.71 -5.08 -7.87
C CYS A 732 -36.33 -4.17 -9.05
N GLY A 733 -36.86 -2.94 -9.12
CA GLY A 733 -36.57 -2.00 -10.21
C GLY A 733 -35.09 -1.56 -10.33
N PRO A 734 -34.61 -1.19 -11.54
CA PRO A 734 -33.23 -0.79 -11.80
C PRO A 734 -32.80 0.48 -11.04
N GLN A 735 -33.76 1.32 -10.61
CA GLN A 735 -33.55 2.55 -9.85
C GLN A 735 -33.05 2.37 -8.39
N ILE A 736 -33.08 1.16 -7.80
CA ILE A 736 -32.68 0.95 -6.39
C ILE A 736 -31.29 0.30 -6.31
N ALA A 737 -30.32 1.05 -5.75
CA ALA A 737 -28.96 0.60 -5.50
C ALA A 737 -28.92 -0.69 -4.66
N SER A 738 -28.02 -1.62 -5.00
CA SER A 738 -27.93 -2.97 -4.43
C SER A 738 -27.89 -3.00 -2.89
N HIS A 739 -27.22 -2.04 -2.26
CA HIS A 739 -27.12 -1.95 -0.80
C HIS A 739 -28.44 -1.56 -0.10
N LYS A 740 -29.39 -0.93 -0.81
CA LYS A 740 -30.72 -0.61 -0.29
C LYS A 740 -31.73 -1.76 -0.44
N ARG A 741 -31.45 -2.74 -1.31
CA ARG A 741 -32.34 -3.89 -1.55
C ARG A 741 -32.48 -4.83 -0.35
N ARG A 742 -31.44 -4.95 0.49
CA ARG A 742 -31.45 -5.78 1.72
C ARG A 742 -32.46 -5.34 2.79
N TRP A 743 -33.03 -4.14 2.70
CA TRP A 743 -33.89 -3.56 3.74
C TRP A 743 -35.39 -3.60 3.37
N LEU A 744 -35.75 -4.13 2.20
CA LEU A 744 -37.11 -4.15 1.66
C LEU A 744 -37.43 -5.56 1.11
N GLU A 745 -37.37 -6.56 1.98
CA GLU A 745 -37.66 -7.95 1.59
C GLU A 745 -39.18 -8.19 1.52
N VAL A 746 -39.64 -8.63 0.35
CA VAL A 746 -41.00 -9.13 0.08
C VAL A 746 -40.89 -10.65 -0.07
N VAL A 747 -41.66 -11.40 0.73
CA VAL A 747 -41.57 -12.87 0.81
C VAL A 747 -42.92 -13.49 0.45
N ALA A 748 -42.92 -14.56 -0.34
CA ALA A 748 -44.10 -15.38 -0.57
C ALA A 748 -43.86 -16.79 -0.02
N LEU A 749 -44.82 -17.30 0.76
CA LEU A 749 -44.85 -18.69 1.21
C LEU A 749 -45.84 -19.46 0.36
N THR A 750 -45.31 -20.41 -0.42
CA THR A 750 -46.05 -21.27 -1.34
C THR A 750 -45.58 -22.71 -1.16
N THR A 751 -46.37 -23.66 -1.64
CA THR A 751 -45.94 -25.05 -1.84
C THR A 751 -45.56 -25.24 -3.32
N PRO A 752 -44.58 -26.12 -3.65
CA PRO A 752 -44.32 -26.52 -5.03
C PRO A 752 -45.56 -27.19 -5.66
N GLU A 753 -45.69 -27.09 -6.99
CA GLU A 753 -46.72 -27.82 -7.76
C GLU A 753 -46.49 -29.33 -7.77
#